data_AF-B2URM9-F1
#
_entry.id   AF-B2URM9-F1
#
_cell.length_a   1.000
_cell.length_b   1.000
_cell.length_c   1.000
_cell.angle_alpha   90.00
_cell.angle_beta   90.00
_cell.angle_gamma   90.00
#
_symmetry.space_group_name_H-M   'P 1'
#
loop_
_entity.id
_entity.type
_entity.pdbx_description
1 polymer ?
#
loop_
_entity_poly.entity_id
_entity_poly.type
_entity_poly.pdbx_seq_one_letter_code
_entity_poly.pdbx_strand_id
1 'polypeptide(L)'
;MLHASGLQPWLRELDVIPPAPSAKEKDAWMRQVWTRTAEYAASLSEPAAADDCGDAMVLLVPVFQAWPDGKAAGAALAEILSVPAESIGAVSSWDDLVKHQEAIQERVRFLRLKKLAAYYDSAAIRRAVKRNRDKYGERYAGAEGFLARLDEWEKELGPLDRWVEQAGPGQAALLREMVDLRRKALIEALPEQNGLKEWVSVRRFNPSGKSSFNHDRPANWQGISSMPGPGRRYRSGIVKFNGVSSSSPVEQLLADDRWVGHLDVDFSGEKLMFTGNGFGKKESRPWDVFELDLKTGKKESLTAHMPADTDSYNSCYLPDGRIIFVNTSGMQGVPCVAGVDYVGNLHLYDREKKTTRRLTFDQDNNWFPTMLPDGRVMFLRWEYTESAHYFSRVLMHMNPDGSDQKEYYGSNSYWPNSLFNARPLPGRPGMFAGIVSGHHGVKRLGELVLFDVNRGRTATEGAVQKIPGYGKPVENVTKDQLVQGLKTPYFAEPYPLNDECFLAVSSPSGNQGVTNVVWCDIYDNIVPLTASSYFVYADPAPLGPRKKPSVLHDRVKTESKTATVYISDVYRGRAMAGVPRGEAKALRVFMSEYSPRNTGSHYAMGMESNWDLKVLYGTVPVNPDGSAIFTAPACQPLTLQVLDGEGRALALMRSWFTAMPGETLSCIGCHERQNCAPPARAVMASRQKPAPIVPWYGPARTFSFMNEVQPVLDRHCIRCHTAEGKARGGVPDFMTLEAVKGAPAPGSVSYWNLHPYVRRNGPEGNYLGLAPTEFFADTSELYQLLKKGHHGVEMPQEDWNRLVTWMDMNAPYLGEWPGERNEGLLKRRYDLHGRFSGAERNYVTMKDSLFRRSAGVSKPDAGKPIARTGGKSVPVPEPRNETLTVDLGDGVNMTFRRIPAGKFRMGNERETPAERPVSTVGIERPFWMGEAEVTLEQYRRFDPEYVNGWYDMHYKDQVRPGYDMDADPRFPVIRVPWARAMEFCRWLSGKTGKKVTLPTEAQWEYAARGGADTDFFFGERDADFSAYANLGDVTLKELAVSGVDPRPIKNPNRFWDFVPRDEKYNDGKLHLAPVKSYRPNAYGLYDMIGNAAEWTRSEYRPYPWKEGDGRNEGLDSHVPRAVRGGSWYDRPRRATSSWRWGYPGWRPVYNVGFRVIIED
;
A
#
# COMPACT_ATOMS: atom_id res chain seq x y z
N MET A 1 -20.07 24.85 41.80
CA MET A 1 -20.03 23.87 40.70
C MET A 1 -21.41 23.53 40.09
N LEU A 2 -22.54 24.10 40.56
CA LEU A 2 -23.88 23.74 40.09
C LEU A 2 -24.85 24.92 39.82
N HIS A 3 -24.36 26.13 39.55
CA HIS A 3 -25.24 27.25 39.19
C HIS A 3 -24.73 28.01 37.95
N ALA A 4 -25.44 27.78 36.84
CA ALA A 4 -25.70 28.65 35.70
C ALA A 4 -26.28 27.73 34.62
N SER A 5 -27.53 27.28 34.82
CA SER A 5 -28.02 26.08 34.12
C SER A 5 -28.13 26.25 32.60
N GLY A 6 -28.06 27.47 32.03
CA GLY A 6 -28.12 27.76 30.59
C GLY A 6 -29.43 27.39 29.89
N LEU A 7 -30.09 26.38 30.42
CA LEU A 7 -31.29 25.72 29.94
C LEU A 7 -32.53 26.51 30.32
N GLN A 8 -32.52 27.20 31.47
CA GLN A 8 -33.67 28.01 31.90
C GLN A 8 -33.98 29.15 30.93
N PRO A 9 -33.00 29.98 30.52
CA PRO A 9 -33.26 31.01 29.53
C PRO A 9 -33.48 30.42 28.12
N TRP A 10 -32.82 29.31 27.74
CA TRP A 10 -33.11 28.60 26.48
C TRP A 10 -34.56 28.11 26.38
N LEU A 11 -35.05 27.37 27.39
CA LEU A 11 -36.41 26.82 27.41
C LEU A 11 -37.47 27.93 27.34
N ARG A 12 -37.19 29.11 27.90
CA ARG A 12 -38.05 30.31 27.79
C ARG A 12 -38.00 30.95 26.40
N GLU A 13 -36.87 30.90 25.69
CA GLU A 13 -36.77 31.39 24.32
C GLU A 13 -37.43 30.44 23.30
N LEU A 14 -37.64 29.16 23.64
CA LEU A 14 -38.42 28.24 22.81
C LEU A 14 -39.87 28.70 22.63
N ASP A 15 -40.44 29.50 23.55
CA ASP A 15 -41.76 30.13 23.39
C ASP A 15 -41.85 31.07 22.18
N VAL A 16 -40.71 31.55 21.67
CA VAL A 16 -40.60 32.41 20.47
C VAL A 16 -40.43 31.56 19.18
N ILE A 17 -40.29 30.24 19.29
CA ILE A 17 -40.34 29.29 18.17
C ILE A 17 -41.80 28.97 17.86
N PRO A 18 -42.24 29.05 16.59
CA PRO A 18 -43.63 28.81 16.22
C PRO A 18 -44.14 27.45 16.71
N PRO A 19 -45.43 27.35 17.12
CA PRO A 19 -46.00 26.11 17.64
C PRO A 19 -45.89 24.96 16.63
N ALA A 20 -45.77 23.74 17.15
CA ALA A 20 -45.55 22.54 16.35
C ALA A 20 -46.64 22.39 15.26
N PRO A 21 -46.26 22.26 13.98
CA PRO A 21 -47.23 22.25 12.90
C PRO A 21 -47.81 20.84 12.68
N SER A 22 -48.67 20.69 11.67
CA SER A 22 -49.29 19.41 11.32
C SER A 22 -48.24 18.32 11.03
N ALA A 23 -48.64 17.04 11.05
CA ALA A 23 -47.74 15.91 10.78
C ALA A 23 -46.95 16.02 9.45
N LYS A 24 -47.44 16.82 8.47
CA LYS A 24 -46.78 17.08 7.18
C LYS A 24 -45.62 18.08 7.25
N GLU A 25 -45.52 18.89 8.30
CA GLU A 25 -44.56 20.00 8.42
C GLU A 25 -43.52 19.78 9.54
N LYS A 26 -43.67 18.69 10.30
CA LYS A 26 -42.83 18.28 11.43
C LYS A 26 -41.32 18.28 11.12
N ASP A 27 -40.91 17.78 9.96
CA ASP A 27 -39.49 17.71 9.58
C ASP A 27 -38.87 19.10 9.36
N ALA A 28 -39.64 20.03 8.81
CA ALA A 28 -39.18 21.41 8.61
C ALA A 28 -39.08 22.15 9.96
N TRP A 29 -40.07 21.95 10.83
CA TRP A 29 -40.09 22.48 12.20
C TRP A 29 -38.90 21.97 13.03
N MET A 30 -38.64 20.66 13.02
CA MET A 30 -37.48 20.08 13.73
C MET A 30 -36.14 20.68 13.28
N ARG A 31 -35.97 20.96 11.97
CA ARG A 31 -34.76 21.65 11.48
C ARG A 31 -34.64 23.07 12.00
N GLN A 32 -35.77 23.78 12.11
CA GLN A 32 -35.82 25.14 12.64
C GLN A 32 -35.48 25.17 14.14
N VAL A 33 -36.07 24.26 14.93
CA VAL A 33 -35.74 24.08 16.36
C VAL A 33 -34.26 23.78 16.53
N TRP A 34 -33.71 22.80 15.78
CA TRP A 34 -32.30 22.44 15.83
C TRP A 34 -31.37 23.61 15.48
N THR A 35 -31.72 24.39 14.46
CA THR A 35 -30.94 25.56 14.03
C THR A 35 -30.96 26.66 15.09
N ARG A 36 -32.13 27.00 15.63
CA ARG A 36 -32.27 28.04 16.67
C ARG A 36 -31.57 27.65 17.96
N THR A 37 -31.70 26.39 18.39
CA THR A 37 -30.98 25.90 19.57
C THR A 37 -29.48 25.99 19.38
N ALA A 38 -28.97 25.71 18.17
CA ALA A 38 -27.57 25.88 17.88
C ALA A 38 -27.10 27.34 17.92
N GLU A 39 -27.90 28.25 17.36
CA GLU A 39 -27.62 29.70 17.40
C GLU A 39 -27.60 30.20 18.84
N TYR A 40 -28.54 29.73 19.66
CA TYR A 40 -28.60 30.04 21.07
C TYR A 40 -27.41 29.44 21.86
N ALA A 41 -27.15 28.14 21.73
CA ALA A 41 -26.04 27.50 22.42
C ALA A 41 -24.68 28.13 22.04
N ALA A 42 -24.53 28.57 20.78
CA ALA A 42 -23.34 29.27 20.33
C ALA A 42 -23.25 30.74 20.82
N SER A 43 -24.37 31.37 21.21
CA SER A 43 -24.38 32.75 21.74
C SER A 43 -24.09 32.82 23.24
N LEU A 44 -24.22 31.70 23.95
CA LEU A 44 -23.93 31.62 25.39
C LEU A 44 -22.45 31.92 25.67
N SER A 45 -22.21 32.89 26.56
CA SER A 45 -20.88 33.28 27.02
C SER A 45 -20.19 32.19 27.86
N GLU A 46 -20.97 31.34 28.54
CA GLU A 46 -20.47 30.23 29.33
C GLU A 46 -20.49 28.91 28.53
N PRO A 47 -19.33 28.29 28.23
CA PRO A 47 -19.29 27.09 27.40
C PRO A 47 -19.97 25.87 28.03
N ALA A 48 -19.98 25.77 29.37
CA ALA A 48 -20.67 24.70 30.09
C ALA A 48 -22.20 24.77 29.91
N ALA A 49 -22.77 25.98 29.97
CA ALA A 49 -24.17 26.23 29.69
C ALA A 49 -24.53 25.87 28.23
N ALA A 50 -23.64 26.17 27.29
CA ALA A 50 -23.81 25.77 25.88
C ALA A 50 -23.86 24.25 25.70
N ASP A 51 -22.94 23.52 26.33
CA ASP A 51 -22.97 22.06 26.27
C ASP A 51 -24.27 21.53 26.93
N ASP A 52 -24.68 22.06 28.09
CA ASP A 52 -25.90 21.63 28.82
C ASP A 52 -27.16 21.82 27.95
N CYS A 53 -27.26 22.98 27.30
CA CYS A 53 -28.31 23.30 26.34
C CYS A 53 -28.33 22.31 25.16
N GLY A 54 -27.17 22.03 24.57
CA GLY A 54 -27.04 21.08 23.47
C GLY A 54 -27.42 19.66 23.87
N ASP A 55 -26.98 19.21 25.05
CA ASP A 55 -27.26 17.85 25.52
C ASP A 55 -28.74 17.66 25.87
N ALA A 56 -29.39 18.68 26.45
CA ALA A 56 -30.83 18.67 26.64
C ALA A 56 -31.59 18.61 25.31
N MET A 57 -31.11 19.32 24.28
CA MET A 57 -31.70 19.25 22.94
C MET A 57 -31.67 17.84 22.37
N VAL A 58 -30.52 17.15 22.47
CA VAL A 58 -30.40 15.74 22.04
C VAL A 58 -31.33 14.84 22.84
N LEU A 59 -31.37 15.04 24.15
CA LEU A 59 -32.21 14.27 25.06
C LEU A 59 -33.71 14.40 24.72
N LEU A 60 -34.16 15.59 24.33
CA LEU A 60 -35.56 15.91 24.08
C LEU A 60 -36.03 15.62 22.64
N VAL A 61 -35.15 15.17 21.73
CA VAL A 61 -35.54 14.80 20.35
C VAL A 61 -36.77 13.88 20.29
N PRO A 62 -36.88 12.80 21.09
CA PRO A 62 -38.06 11.94 21.07
C PRO A 62 -39.35 12.68 21.49
N VAL A 63 -39.25 13.60 22.46
CA VAL A 63 -40.38 14.43 22.91
C VAL A 63 -40.86 15.32 21.77
N PHE A 64 -39.93 16.01 21.10
CA PHE A 64 -40.27 16.87 19.95
C PHE A 64 -40.78 16.08 18.75
N GLN A 65 -40.31 14.84 18.55
CA GLN A 65 -40.85 13.95 17.54
C GLN A 65 -42.26 13.45 17.89
N ALA A 66 -42.66 13.39 19.15
CA ALA A 66 -44.02 13.02 19.53
C ALA A 66 -44.98 14.22 19.54
N TRP A 67 -44.45 15.45 19.57
CA TRP A 67 -45.15 16.73 19.59
C TRP A 67 -45.83 17.00 18.24
N PRO A 68 -47.05 16.48 18.05
CA PRO A 68 -48.23 17.22 18.53
C PRO A 68 -49.17 16.39 19.42
N ASP A 69 -48.92 15.09 19.61
CA ASP A 69 -49.67 14.26 20.54
C ASP A 69 -49.12 14.47 21.95
N GLY A 70 -49.79 15.32 22.73
CA GLY A 70 -49.33 15.66 24.07
C GLY A 70 -49.21 14.45 25.01
N LYS A 71 -50.02 13.40 24.82
CA LYS A 71 -49.92 12.18 25.62
C LYS A 71 -48.70 11.35 25.23
N ALA A 72 -48.41 11.23 23.93
CA ALA A 72 -47.21 10.57 23.44
C ALA A 72 -45.93 11.33 23.81
N ALA A 73 -45.95 12.67 23.74
CA ALA A 73 -44.83 13.52 24.16
C ALA A 73 -44.57 13.42 25.67
N GLY A 74 -45.64 13.41 26.49
CA GLY A 74 -45.54 13.16 27.93
C GLY A 74 -44.97 11.79 28.26
N ALA A 75 -45.41 10.73 27.56
CA ALA A 75 -44.86 9.39 27.71
C ALA A 75 -43.37 9.31 27.33
N ALA A 76 -42.96 9.95 26.24
CA ALA A 76 -41.55 10.03 25.83
C ALA A 76 -40.70 10.77 26.87
N LEU A 77 -41.20 11.87 27.44
CA LEU A 77 -40.51 12.61 28.50
C LEU A 77 -40.40 11.77 29.78
N ALA A 78 -41.44 11.01 30.14
CA ALA A 78 -41.42 10.12 31.28
C ALA A 78 -40.37 9.00 31.14
N GLU A 79 -40.27 8.40 29.94
CA GLU A 79 -39.23 7.41 29.61
C GLU A 79 -37.82 8.01 29.75
N ILE A 80 -37.62 9.19 29.17
CA ILE A 80 -36.36 9.95 29.24
C ILE A 80 -35.94 10.18 30.69
N LEU A 81 -36.86 10.64 31.53
CA LEU A 81 -36.61 10.94 32.94
C LEU A 81 -36.62 9.68 33.82
N SER A 82 -37.02 8.52 33.26
CA SER A 82 -37.16 7.25 33.96
C SER A 82 -38.14 7.31 35.14
N VAL A 83 -39.30 7.93 34.91
CA VAL A 83 -40.41 8.06 35.88
C VAL A 83 -41.72 7.54 35.26
N PRO A 84 -42.77 7.22 36.07
CA PRO A 84 -44.06 6.79 35.54
C PRO A 84 -44.72 7.85 34.66
N ALA A 85 -45.38 7.45 33.55
CA ALA A 85 -45.98 8.39 32.59
C ALA A 85 -47.05 9.30 33.22
N GLU A 86 -47.75 8.80 34.23
CA GLU A 86 -48.77 9.52 34.99
C GLU A 86 -48.21 10.72 35.76
N SER A 87 -46.92 10.67 36.12
CA SER A 87 -46.24 11.74 36.87
C SER A 87 -45.88 12.97 36.01
N ILE A 88 -45.82 12.80 34.69
CA ILE A 88 -45.51 13.88 33.74
C ILE A 88 -46.78 14.53 33.19
N GLY A 89 -47.82 13.73 32.90
CA GLY A 89 -49.04 14.20 32.23
C GLY A 89 -48.84 14.46 30.73
N ALA A 90 -49.80 15.13 30.09
CA ALA A 90 -49.68 15.49 28.67
C ALA A 90 -48.78 16.73 28.50
N VAL A 91 -47.84 16.66 27.55
CA VAL A 91 -46.93 17.77 27.19
C VAL A 91 -47.34 18.30 25.81
N SER A 92 -48.23 19.29 25.80
CA SER A 92 -48.80 19.87 24.56
C SER A 92 -48.27 21.25 24.22
N SER A 93 -47.64 21.93 25.18
CA SER A 93 -47.13 23.30 25.06
C SER A 93 -45.73 23.42 25.64
N TRP A 94 -45.00 24.47 25.26
CA TRP A 94 -43.67 24.75 25.80
C TRP A 94 -43.73 24.95 27.32
N ASP A 95 -44.75 25.66 27.82
CA ASP A 95 -45.03 25.81 29.25
C ASP A 95 -45.18 24.45 29.96
N ASP A 96 -45.79 23.45 29.33
CA ASP A 96 -45.90 22.10 29.90
C ASP A 96 -44.55 21.40 30.03
N LEU A 97 -43.63 21.62 29.09
CA LEU A 97 -42.27 21.09 29.14
C LEU A 97 -41.41 21.84 30.16
N VAL A 98 -41.53 23.16 30.25
CA VAL A 98 -40.76 24.04 31.15
C VAL A 98 -41.00 23.66 32.62
N LYS A 99 -42.19 23.16 32.98
CA LYS A 99 -42.49 22.64 34.33
C LYS A 99 -41.53 21.55 34.78
N HIS A 100 -40.95 20.79 33.85
CA HIS A 100 -40.04 19.67 34.11
C HIS A 100 -38.55 20.01 33.94
N GLN A 101 -38.20 21.30 33.80
CA GLN A 101 -36.84 21.75 33.50
C GLN A 101 -35.77 21.25 34.48
N GLU A 102 -36.07 21.17 35.78
CA GLU A 102 -35.11 20.73 36.79
C GLU A 102 -34.82 19.23 36.64
N ALA A 103 -35.85 18.41 36.47
CA ALA A 103 -35.70 16.98 36.21
C ALA A 103 -34.93 16.71 34.90
N ILE A 104 -35.17 17.51 33.85
CA ILE A 104 -34.41 17.45 32.59
C ILE A 104 -32.93 17.76 32.85
N GLN A 105 -32.61 18.82 33.61
CA GLN A 105 -31.23 19.18 33.95
C GLN A 105 -30.54 18.08 34.76
N GLU A 106 -31.21 17.51 35.76
CA GLU A 106 -30.69 16.40 36.55
C GLU A 106 -30.40 15.18 35.68
N ARG A 107 -31.30 14.87 34.74
CA ARG A 107 -31.12 13.77 33.80
C ARG A 107 -29.95 14.00 32.85
N VAL A 108 -29.79 15.21 32.31
CA VAL A 108 -28.62 15.59 31.49
C VAL A 108 -27.32 15.41 32.27
N ARG A 109 -27.26 15.94 33.50
CA ARG A 109 -26.09 15.80 34.38
C ARG A 109 -25.78 14.33 34.69
N PHE A 110 -26.79 13.52 34.94
CA PHE A 110 -26.62 12.08 35.16
C PHE A 110 -26.07 11.36 33.93
N LEU A 111 -26.60 11.63 32.74
CA LEU A 111 -26.12 11.00 31.50
C LEU A 111 -24.68 11.37 31.18
N ARG A 112 -24.28 12.63 31.42
CA ARG A 112 -22.88 13.05 31.35
C ARG A 112 -22.01 12.29 32.33
N LEU A 113 -22.45 12.19 33.57
CA LEU A 113 -21.71 11.44 34.59
C LEU A 113 -21.53 9.97 34.19
N LYS A 114 -22.58 9.34 33.63
CA LYS A 114 -22.52 7.98 33.11
C LYS A 114 -21.51 7.85 31.96
N LYS A 115 -21.44 8.82 31.05
CA LYS A 115 -20.40 8.86 30.01
C LYS A 115 -18.99 9.04 30.59
N LEU A 116 -18.83 9.90 31.59
CA LEU A 116 -17.54 10.08 32.28
C LEU A 116 -17.12 8.83 33.06
N ALA A 117 -18.07 7.99 33.46
CA ALA A 117 -17.81 6.69 34.10
C ALA A 117 -17.54 5.58 33.08
N ALA A 118 -17.82 5.79 31.78
CA ALA A 118 -17.63 4.78 30.76
C ALA A 118 -16.16 4.29 30.69
N TYR A 119 -15.98 3.07 30.16
CA TYR A 119 -14.69 2.38 30.06
C TYR A 119 -14.04 2.11 31.42
N TYR A 120 -14.83 1.89 32.46
CA TYR A 120 -14.30 1.53 33.76
C TYR A 120 -13.71 0.11 33.69
N ASP A 121 -12.41 -0.03 33.94
CA ASP A 121 -11.71 -1.32 34.03
C ASP A 121 -10.86 -1.30 35.30
N SER A 122 -11.35 -1.95 36.35
CA SER A 122 -10.66 -2.04 37.64
C SER A 122 -9.30 -2.73 37.52
N ALA A 123 -9.15 -3.72 36.63
CA ALA A 123 -7.88 -4.40 36.42
C ALA A 123 -6.86 -3.46 35.76
N ALA A 124 -7.27 -2.66 34.77
CA ALA A 124 -6.43 -1.61 34.18
C ALA A 124 -6.01 -0.55 35.19
N ILE A 125 -6.95 -0.10 36.03
CA ILE A 125 -6.66 0.89 37.08
C ILE A 125 -5.64 0.30 38.06
N ARG A 126 -5.84 -0.94 38.52
CA ARG A 126 -4.90 -1.62 39.42
C ARG A 126 -3.50 -1.76 38.81
N ARG A 127 -3.39 -2.09 37.52
CA ARG A 127 -2.09 -2.17 36.83
C ARG A 127 -1.36 -0.82 36.88
N ALA A 128 -2.04 0.26 36.52
CA ALA A 128 -1.46 1.60 36.54
C ALA A 128 -1.12 2.05 37.97
N VAL A 129 -2.02 1.90 38.93
CA VAL A 129 -1.79 2.29 40.35
C VAL A 129 -0.57 1.58 40.93
N LYS A 130 -0.47 0.26 40.75
CA LYS A 130 0.68 -0.53 41.22
C LYS A 130 1.97 -0.06 40.56
N ARG A 131 1.96 0.09 39.24
CA ARG A 131 3.12 0.57 38.49
C ARG A 131 3.56 1.96 38.92
N ASN A 132 2.62 2.88 39.12
CA ASN A 132 2.89 4.26 39.51
C ASN A 132 3.45 4.33 40.94
N ARG A 133 2.89 3.55 41.86
CA ARG A 133 3.47 3.36 43.20
C ARG A 133 4.92 2.89 43.11
N ASP A 134 5.20 1.87 42.29
CA ASP A 134 6.55 1.31 42.17
C ASP A 134 7.52 2.28 41.46
N LYS A 135 7.05 3.06 40.46
CA LYS A 135 7.87 4.03 39.70
C LYS A 135 8.17 5.29 40.50
N TYR A 136 7.21 5.81 41.27
CA TYR A 136 7.30 7.13 41.90
C TYR A 136 7.47 7.11 43.42
N GLY A 137 7.21 5.97 44.06
CA GLY A 137 7.25 5.84 45.52
C GLY A 137 6.28 6.81 46.19
N GLU A 138 6.75 7.48 47.24
CA GLU A 138 5.96 8.45 48.02
C GLU A 138 5.45 9.64 47.20
N ARG A 139 6.05 9.95 46.04
CA ARG A 139 5.56 11.02 45.16
C ARG A 139 4.19 10.69 44.56
N TYR A 140 3.81 9.42 44.49
CA TYR A 140 2.48 8.98 44.08
C TYR A 140 1.63 8.63 45.32
N ALA A 141 1.04 9.67 45.92
CA ALA A 141 0.26 9.54 47.14
C ALA A 141 -1.10 8.84 46.92
N GLY A 142 -1.59 8.13 47.94
CA GLY A 142 -2.95 7.56 47.96
C GLY A 142 -3.11 6.18 47.31
N ALA A 143 -2.04 5.56 46.82
CA ALA A 143 -2.09 4.27 46.11
C ALA A 143 -2.86 3.17 46.86
N GLU A 144 -2.54 2.94 48.14
CA GLU A 144 -3.19 1.91 48.96
C GLU A 144 -4.68 2.21 49.19
N GLY A 145 -5.04 3.49 49.34
CA GLY A 145 -6.43 3.92 49.44
C GLY A 145 -7.23 3.68 48.15
N PHE A 146 -6.62 3.94 46.98
CA PHE A 146 -7.26 3.66 45.69
C PHE A 146 -7.51 2.15 45.52
N LEU A 147 -6.51 1.32 45.83
CA LEU A 147 -6.63 -0.14 45.70
C LEU A 147 -7.70 -0.71 46.65
N ALA A 148 -7.71 -0.26 47.91
CA ALA A 148 -8.69 -0.69 48.91
C ALA A 148 -10.12 -0.33 48.52
N ARG A 149 -10.35 0.87 47.97
CA ARG A 149 -11.70 1.28 47.54
C ARG A 149 -12.18 0.50 46.31
N LEU A 150 -11.28 0.14 45.40
CA LEU A 150 -11.60 -0.78 44.30
C LEU A 150 -11.98 -2.17 44.80
N ASP A 151 -11.27 -2.71 45.81
CA ASP A 151 -11.59 -4.00 46.43
C ASP A 151 -12.97 -3.99 47.10
N GLU A 152 -13.27 -2.91 47.81
CA GLU A 152 -14.55 -2.71 48.47
C GLU A 152 -15.70 -2.68 47.46
N TRP A 153 -15.59 -1.87 46.41
CA TRP A 153 -16.64 -1.81 45.38
C TRP A 153 -16.82 -3.11 44.63
N GLU A 154 -15.73 -3.83 44.27
CA GLU A 154 -15.88 -5.11 43.58
C GLU A 154 -16.59 -6.15 44.45
N LYS A 155 -16.38 -6.09 45.77
CA LYS A 155 -17.07 -6.93 46.74
C LYS A 155 -18.55 -6.56 46.88
N GLU A 156 -18.88 -5.27 46.89
CA GLU A 156 -20.25 -4.77 47.10
C GLU A 156 -21.11 -4.79 45.83
N LEU A 157 -20.52 -4.45 44.68
CA LEU A 157 -21.20 -4.14 43.43
C LEU A 157 -20.96 -5.20 42.35
N GLY A 158 -19.97 -6.09 42.54
CA GLY A 158 -19.51 -7.02 41.52
C GLY A 158 -18.59 -6.35 40.47
N PRO A 159 -18.50 -6.90 39.25
CA PRO A 159 -17.69 -6.31 38.18
C PRO A 159 -18.10 -4.87 37.88
N LEU A 160 -17.18 -3.93 38.11
CA LEU A 160 -17.47 -2.50 38.09
C LEU A 160 -17.83 -1.98 36.69
N ASP A 161 -17.27 -2.58 35.64
CA ASP A 161 -17.61 -2.30 34.24
C ASP A 161 -19.11 -2.52 33.97
N ARG A 162 -19.62 -3.69 34.36
CA ARG A 162 -21.04 -4.07 34.21
C ARG A 162 -21.94 -3.24 35.12
N TRP A 163 -21.49 -2.96 36.33
CA TRP A 163 -22.27 -2.15 37.27
C TRP A 163 -22.47 -0.73 36.74
N VAL A 164 -21.41 -0.08 36.25
CA VAL A 164 -21.48 1.27 35.65
C VAL A 164 -22.44 1.30 34.46
N GLU A 165 -22.45 0.27 33.62
CA GLU A 165 -23.37 0.15 32.49
C GLU A 165 -24.84 0.13 32.93
N GLN A 166 -25.14 -0.57 34.03
CA GLN A 166 -26.50 -0.75 34.56
C GLN A 166 -26.95 0.39 35.48
N ALA A 167 -26.03 1.23 35.94
CA ALA A 167 -26.33 2.27 36.91
C ALA A 167 -27.43 3.24 36.42
N GLY A 168 -28.36 3.56 37.32
CA GLY A 168 -29.49 4.47 37.13
C GLY A 168 -29.37 5.78 37.91
N PRO A 169 -30.30 6.75 37.74
CA PRO A 169 -30.23 8.07 38.37
C PRO A 169 -29.99 8.07 39.89
N GLY A 170 -30.62 7.14 40.62
CA GLY A 170 -30.45 7.01 42.07
C GLY A 170 -29.05 6.66 42.54
N GLN A 171 -28.16 6.21 41.65
CA GLN A 171 -26.78 5.83 41.94
C GLN A 171 -25.76 6.92 41.53
N ALA A 172 -26.22 8.13 41.18
CA ALA A 172 -25.37 9.21 40.71
C ALA A 172 -24.24 9.60 41.69
N ALA A 173 -24.47 9.53 43.01
CA ALA A 173 -23.44 9.84 44.00
C ALA A 173 -22.26 8.86 43.94
N LEU A 174 -22.55 7.56 43.85
CA LEU A 174 -21.55 6.51 43.77
C LEU A 174 -20.80 6.55 42.42
N LEU A 175 -21.51 6.78 41.30
CA LEU A 175 -20.87 7.00 40.00
C LEU A 175 -19.89 8.18 40.03
N ARG A 176 -20.26 9.27 40.72
CA ARG A 176 -19.37 10.44 40.89
C ARG A 176 -18.12 10.08 41.68
N GLU A 177 -18.27 9.33 42.75
CA GLU A 177 -17.15 8.82 43.54
C GLU A 177 -16.20 7.96 42.69
N MET A 178 -16.75 7.05 41.87
CA MET A 178 -15.96 6.21 40.96
C MET A 178 -15.21 7.01 39.90
N VAL A 179 -15.86 7.99 39.27
CA VAL A 179 -15.24 8.91 38.30
C VAL A 179 -14.12 9.71 38.97
N ASP A 180 -14.37 10.23 40.17
CA ASP A 180 -13.39 11.01 40.93
C ASP A 180 -12.19 10.17 41.35
N LEU A 181 -12.41 8.94 41.82
CA LEU A 181 -11.33 8.03 42.18
C LEU A 181 -10.46 7.70 40.97
N ARG A 182 -11.07 7.34 39.83
CA ARG A 182 -10.33 7.01 38.61
C ARG A 182 -9.48 8.19 38.14
N ARG A 183 -10.06 9.39 38.11
CA ARG A 183 -9.34 10.63 37.77
C ARG A 183 -8.18 10.90 38.72
N LYS A 184 -8.40 10.83 40.03
CA LYS A 184 -7.37 11.05 41.06
C LYS A 184 -6.24 10.04 40.92
N ALA A 185 -6.58 8.76 40.85
CA ALA A 185 -5.62 7.67 40.80
C ALA A 185 -4.79 7.68 39.51
N LEU A 186 -5.42 7.93 38.36
CA LEU A 186 -4.74 7.80 37.07
C LEU A 186 -4.12 9.08 36.55
N ILE A 187 -4.56 10.25 37.01
CA ILE A 187 -4.16 11.53 36.41
C ILE A 187 -3.66 12.53 37.44
N GLU A 188 -4.43 12.84 38.49
CA GLU A 188 -4.08 13.93 39.43
C GLU A 188 -2.93 13.56 40.37
N ALA A 189 -2.87 12.30 40.81
CA ALA A 189 -1.80 11.82 41.68
C ALA A 189 -0.48 11.58 40.93
N LEU A 190 -0.49 11.60 39.59
CA LEU A 190 0.72 11.39 38.78
C LEU A 190 1.65 12.60 38.84
N PRO A 191 2.90 12.46 39.34
CA PRO A 191 3.84 13.58 39.45
C PRO A 191 4.20 14.23 38.10
N GLU A 192 4.23 13.42 37.05
CA GLU A 192 4.63 13.84 35.70
C GLU A 192 3.47 14.48 34.91
N GLN A 193 2.23 14.46 35.42
CA GLN A 193 1.07 15.05 34.73
C GLN A 193 0.91 16.56 34.87
N ASN A 194 1.97 17.25 35.30
CA ASN A 194 2.02 18.72 35.31
C ASN A 194 1.76 19.36 33.93
N GLY A 195 1.87 18.62 32.84
CA GLY A 195 1.62 19.08 31.46
C GLY A 195 0.15 19.16 31.04
N LEU A 196 -0.80 18.58 31.80
CA LEU A 196 -2.23 18.60 31.49
C LEU A 196 -3.02 19.60 32.37
N LYS A 197 -2.38 20.72 32.73
CA LYS A 197 -3.01 21.80 33.51
C LYS A 197 -3.96 22.65 32.68
N GLU A 198 -3.63 22.88 31.42
CA GLU A 198 -4.48 23.54 30.44
C GLU A 198 -4.32 22.82 29.11
N TRP A 199 -5.40 22.68 28.35
CA TRP A 199 -5.38 22.09 27.03
C TRP A 199 -6.50 22.66 26.16
N VAL A 200 -6.36 22.50 24.85
CA VAL A 200 -7.32 22.99 23.87
C VAL A 200 -7.88 21.86 23.03
N SER A 201 -9.07 22.10 22.49
CA SER A 201 -9.67 21.24 21.49
C SER A 201 -10.53 22.07 20.54
N VAL A 202 -10.69 21.55 19.33
CA VAL A 202 -11.69 22.04 18.40
C VAL A 202 -13.07 21.59 18.86
N ARG A 203 -13.99 22.54 19.03
CA ARG A 203 -15.42 22.28 19.26
C ARG A 203 -16.18 22.57 17.97
N ARG A 204 -16.96 21.62 17.48
CA ARG A 204 -17.73 21.74 16.23
C ARG A 204 -19.17 21.29 16.36
N PHE A 205 -20.01 21.92 15.54
CA PHE A 205 -21.39 21.55 15.39
C PHE A 205 -21.90 21.83 13.96
N ASN A 206 -22.80 20.95 13.48
CA ASN A 206 -23.47 21.06 12.19
C ASN A 206 -24.99 21.36 12.36
N PRO A 207 -25.47 22.57 11.98
CA PRO A 207 -26.87 22.97 12.10
C PRO A 207 -27.86 22.19 11.23
N SER A 208 -27.40 21.38 10.27
CA SER A 208 -28.29 20.58 9.41
C SER A 208 -28.81 19.29 10.05
N GLY A 209 -28.59 19.07 11.35
CA GLY A 209 -29.16 17.93 12.10
C GLY A 209 -28.39 16.61 11.94
N LYS A 210 -27.12 16.66 11.53
CA LYS A 210 -26.27 15.48 11.28
C LYS A 210 -24.85 15.63 11.84
N SER A 211 -24.69 16.30 12.98
CA SER A 211 -23.40 16.39 13.68
C SER A 211 -22.93 14.98 14.02
N SER A 212 -22.03 14.44 13.21
CA SER A 212 -21.31 13.21 13.54
C SER A 212 -19.88 13.38 13.10
N PHE A 213 -18.97 12.84 13.90
CA PHE A 213 -17.53 12.95 13.66
C PHE A 213 -17.12 12.49 12.25
N ASN A 214 -17.82 11.50 11.70
CA ASN A 214 -17.62 10.99 10.35
C ASN A 214 -18.12 11.90 9.22
N HIS A 215 -19.06 12.81 9.48
CA HIS A 215 -19.46 13.81 8.49
C HIS A 215 -18.44 14.96 8.40
N ASP A 216 -17.59 15.12 9.42
CA ASP A 216 -16.63 16.21 9.55
C ASP A 216 -15.21 15.86 9.08
N ARG A 217 -15.04 14.68 8.47
CA ARG A 217 -13.75 14.18 7.98
C ARG A 217 -13.83 13.53 6.59
N PRO A 218 -12.74 13.59 5.81
CA PRO A 218 -12.67 12.91 4.53
C PRO A 218 -12.64 11.38 4.73
N ALA A 219 -12.98 10.62 3.69
CA ALA A 219 -12.71 9.18 3.72
C ALA A 219 -11.19 8.90 3.87
N ASN A 220 -10.84 7.65 4.20
CA ASN A 220 -9.43 7.24 4.35
C ASN A 220 -8.64 7.29 3.03
N TRP A 221 -9.35 7.22 1.90
CA TRP A 221 -8.84 7.39 0.54
C TRP A 221 -9.01 8.82 -0.01
N GLN A 222 -9.31 9.82 0.84
CA GLN A 222 -9.52 11.21 0.42
C GLN A 222 -8.63 12.19 1.17
N GLY A 223 -8.08 13.20 0.48
CA GLY A 223 -7.46 14.37 1.08
C GLY A 223 -8.47 15.32 1.72
N ILE A 224 -7.99 16.26 2.53
CA ILE A 224 -8.83 17.28 3.18
C ILE A 224 -9.51 18.19 2.15
N SER A 225 -8.84 18.45 1.02
CA SER A 225 -9.35 19.22 -0.12
C SER A 225 -10.63 18.63 -0.75
N SER A 226 -10.94 17.35 -0.49
CA SER A 226 -12.14 16.65 -0.96
C SER A 226 -13.37 16.81 -0.07
N MET A 227 -13.24 17.44 1.11
CA MET A 227 -14.37 17.66 2.01
C MET A 227 -15.46 18.55 1.36
N PRO A 228 -16.75 18.15 1.45
CA PRO A 228 -17.85 18.77 0.69
C PRO A 228 -18.12 20.22 1.11
N GLY A 229 -18.24 21.10 0.10
CA GLY A 229 -18.39 22.56 0.24
C GLY A 229 -19.79 23.16 0.11
N PRO A 230 -20.74 22.59 -0.66
CA PRO A 230 -22.09 23.15 -0.74
C PRO A 230 -23.03 22.49 0.28
N GLY A 231 -23.72 23.31 1.10
CA GLY A 231 -24.87 22.88 1.91
C GLY A 231 -24.57 22.43 3.35
N ARG A 232 -23.30 22.35 3.75
CA ARG A 232 -22.92 22.14 5.16
C ARG A 232 -22.43 23.47 5.71
N ARG A 233 -23.06 23.97 6.77
CA ARG A 233 -22.51 25.06 7.59
C ARG A 233 -22.01 24.43 8.89
N TYR A 234 -20.91 24.92 9.41
CA TYR A 234 -20.40 24.57 10.73
C TYR A 234 -20.43 25.82 11.59
N ARG A 235 -20.65 25.61 12.88
CA ARG A 235 -20.21 26.56 13.90
C ARG A 235 -19.05 25.88 14.59
N SER A 236 -17.85 26.40 14.39
CA SER A 236 -16.63 25.85 14.96
C SER A 236 -16.02 26.82 15.95
N GLY A 237 -15.15 26.32 16.79
CA GLY A 237 -14.35 27.14 17.66
C GLY A 237 -13.19 26.38 18.25
N ILE A 238 -12.27 27.14 18.82
CA ILE A 238 -11.18 26.60 19.63
C ILE A 238 -11.54 26.95 21.07
N VAL A 239 -11.59 25.94 21.92
CA VAL A 239 -11.96 26.09 23.33
C VAL A 239 -10.84 25.58 24.22
N LYS A 240 -10.74 26.16 25.42
CA LYS A 240 -9.76 25.81 26.45
C LYS A 240 -10.43 25.06 27.59
N PHE A 241 -9.71 24.10 28.14
CA PHE A 241 -10.05 23.34 29.34
C PHE A 241 -8.96 23.55 30.39
N ASN A 242 -9.37 23.64 31.66
CA ASN A 242 -8.44 23.73 32.78
C ASN A 242 -8.47 22.42 33.57
N GLY A 243 -7.34 21.73 33.55
CA GLY A 243 -7.11 20.45 34.20
C GLY A 243 -7.86 19.31 33.50
N VAL A 244 -8.12 18.28 34.30
CA VAL A 244 -8.63 16.97 33.86
C VAL A 244 -10.02 16.67 34.40
N SER A 245 -10.64 17.68 35.04
CA SER A 245 -11.91 17.56 35.75
C SER A 245 -13.07 18.33 35.11
N SER A 246 -12.83 19.09 34.03
CA SER A 246 -13.89 19.87 33.41
C SER A 246 -14.51 19.10 32.24
N SER A 247 -15.71 18.57 32.47
CA SER A 247 -16.53 17.89 31.44
C SER A 247 -16.94 18.80 30.28
N SER A 248 -16.73 20.11 30.48
CA SER A 248 -17.04 21.21 29.58
C SER A 248 -15.88 22.23 29.57
N PRO A 249 -15.76 23.05 28.51
CA PRO A 249 -14.69 24.02 28.41
C PRO A 249 -14.86 25.17 29.40
N VAL A 250 -13.76 25.81 29.78
CA VAL A 250 -13.75 26.98 30.67
C VAL A 250 -13.73 28.30 29.90
N GLU A 251 -13.27 28.28 28.64
CA GLU A 251 -13.11 29.49 27.83
C GLU A 251 -13.23 29.18 26.34
N GLN A 252 -13.80 30.11 25.57
CA GLN A 252 -13.84 30.05 24.12
C GLN A 252 -12.79 31.02 23.53
N LEU A 253 -11.71 30.47 22.98
CA LEU A 253 -10.58 31.22 22.43
C LEU A 253 -10.86 31.75 21.02
N LEU A 254 -11.67 31.02 20.25
CA LEU A 254 -12.07 31.42 18.90
C LEU A 254 -13.48 30.93 18.61
N ALA A 255 -14.34 31.81 18.08
CA ALA A 255 -15.54 31.44 17.35
C ALA A 255 -15.27 31.63 15.85
N ASP A 256 -15.56 30.62 15.02
CA ASP A 256 -15.44 30.74 13.58
C ASP A 256 -16.57 29.98 12.88
N ASP A 257 -17.14 30.61 11.86
CA ASP A 257 -18.15 29.98 11.02
C ASP A 257 -17.52 28.99 10.05
N ARG A 258 -16.20 28.98 9.87
CA ARG A 258 -15.51 28.01 9.04
C ARG A 258 -15.48 26.62 9.66
N TRP A 259 -15.19 25.61 8.85
CA TRP A 259 -14.66 24.36 9.39
C TRP A 259 -13.27 24.65 9.99
N VAL A 260 -12.99 24.16 11.20
CA VAL A 260 -11.70 24.30 11.89
C VAL A 260 -11.16 22.91 12.26
N GLY A 261 -9.84 22.71 12.20
CA GLY A 261 -9.15 21.46 12.54
C GLY A 261 -7.63 21.54 12.41
N HIS A 262 -6.94 20.44 12.73
CA HIS A 262 -5.49 20.26 12.64
C HIS A 262 -4.70 21.27 13.47
N LEU A 263 -4.92 21.25 14.79
CA LEU A 263 -4.23 22.15 15.71
C LEU A 263 -2.74 21.79 15.85
N ASP A 264 -1.88 22.81 15.82
CA ASP A 264 -0.48 22.71 16.23
C ASP A 264 -0.13 23.88 17.15
N VAL A 265 0.27 23.57 18.39
CA VAL A 265 0.66 24.57 19.39
C VAL A 265 2.16 24.85 19.24
N ASP A 266 2.53 26.12 19.24
CA ASP A 266 3.93 26.52 19.14
C ASP A 266 4.75 26.06 20.37
N PHE A 267 6.07 26.19 20.33
CA PHE A 267 6.92 25.69 21.43
C PHE A 267 6.81 26.52 22.71
N SER A 268 6.37 27.79 22.62
CA SER A 268 6.11 28.64 23.78
C SER A 268 4.76 28.36 24.44
N GLY A 269 3.78 27.85 23.67
CA GLY A 269 2.41 27.67 24.13
C GLY A 269 1.57 28.94 24.05
N GLU A 270 2.06 29.99 23.39
CA GLU A 270 1.39 31.30 23.26
C GLU A 270 0.71 31.48 21.91
N LYS A 271 1.02 30.62 20.94
CA LYS A 271 0.46 30.65 19.59
C LYS A 271 -0.01 29.28 19.17
N LEU A 272 -1.00 29.28 18.28
CA LEU A 272 -1.63 28.08 17.79
C LEU A 272 -1.95 28.20 16.31
N MET A 273 -1.48 27.24 15.51
CA MET A 273 -1.88 27.09 14.12
C MET A 273 -3.09 26.18 13.99
N PHE A 274 -3.92 26.46 12.99
CA PHE A 274 -5.04 25.61 12.60
C PHE A 274 -5.36 25.74 11.11
N THR A 275 -6.03 24.73 10.57
CA THR A 275 -6.61 24.74 9.23
C THR A 275 -8.05 25.24 9.27
N GLY A 276 -8.41 26.14 8.35
CA GLY A 276 -9.75 26.67 8.20
C GLY A 276 -10.28 26.62 6.76
N ASN A 277 -11.59 26.43 6.58
CA ASN A 277 -12.24 26.62 5.28
C ASN A 277 -13.66 27.21 5.39
N GLY A 278 -13.94 28.20 4.54
CA GLY A 278 -15.28 28.76 4.35
C GLY A 278 -16.24 27.86 3.57
N PHE A 279 -17.45 28.36 3.37
CA PHE A 279 -18.51 27.65 2.62
C PHE A 279 -18.71 28.27 1.24
N GLY A 280 -19.12 27.45 0.27
CA GLY A 280 -19.35 27.89 -1.10
C GLY A 280 -18.81 26.92 -2.15
N LYS A 281 -18.77 27.36 -3.42
CA LYS A 281 -18.15 26.59 -4.51
C LYS A 281 -16.64 26.47 -4.27
N LYS A 282 -16.02 25.36 -4.70
CA LYS A 282 -14.62 25.04 -4.39
C LYS A 282 -13.65 26.15 -4.84
N GLU A 283 -13.96 26.80 -5.96
CA GLU A 283 -13.20 27.89 -6.57
C GLU A 283 -13.24 29.21 -5.76
N SER A 284 -14.15 29.33 -4.80
CA SER A 284 -14.39 30.54 -3.99
C SER A 284 -14.21 30.31 -2.49
N ARG A 285 -13.63 29.17 -2.06
CA ARG A 285 -13.41 28.83 -0.65
C ARG A 285 -12.14 27.97 -0.47
N PRO A 286 -10.95 28.56 -0.68
CA PRO A 286 -9.71 27.84 -0.50
C PRO A 286 -9.57 27.40 0.97
N TRP A 287 -8.96 26.24 1.17
CA TRP A 287 -8.44 25.87 2.48
C TRP A 287 -7.24 26.77 2.82
N ASP A 288 -7.18 27.24 4.07
CA ASP A 288 -6.12 28.11 4.56
C ASP A 288 -5.56 27.63 5.91
N VAL A 289 -4.30 27.96 6.18
CA VAL A 289 -3.67 27.82 7.48
C VAL A 289 -3.65 29.16 8.18
N PHE A 290 -4.14 29.19 9.42
CA PHE A 290 -4.24 30.38 10.26
C PHE A 290 -3.35 30.23 11.50
N GLU A 291 -2.90 31.36 12.03
CA GLU A 291 -2.29 31.47 13.36
C GLU A 291 -3.22 32.29 14.27
N LEU A 292 -3.42 31.80 15.48
CA LEU A 292 -4.08 32.49 16.58
C LEU A 292 -3.04 32.81 17.65
N ASP A 293 -2.92 34.09 17.98
CA ASP A 293 -2.18 34.54 19.15
C ASP A 293 -3.09 34.41 20.38
N LEU A 294 -2.71 33.55 21.33
CA LEU A 294 -3.54 33.18 22.47
C LEU A 294 -3.61 34.27 23.54
N LYS A 295 -2.71 35.26 23.51
CA LYS A 295 -2.72 36.40 24.45
C LYS A 295 -3.63 37.52 23.98
N THR A 296 -3.62 37.79 22.67
CA THR A 296 -4.33 38.93 22.08
C THR A 296 -5.65 38.53 21.41
N GLY A 297 -5.87 37.24 21.15
CA GLY A 297 -7.00 36.73 20.36
C GLY A 297 -6.89 37.06 18.87
N LYS A 298 -5.76 37.62 18.42
CA LYS A 298 -5.58 38.02 17.02
C LYS A 298 -5.41 36.78 16.13
N LYS A 299 -6.24 36.69 15.09
CA LYS A 299 -6.18 35.66 14.05
C LYS A 299 -5.59 36.24 12.75
N GLU A 300 -4.66 35.52 12.14
CA GLU A 300 -4.12 35.85 10.80
C GLU A 300 -4.03 34.62 9.89
N SER A 301 -4.18 34.82 8.57
CA SER A 301 -3.91 33.75 7.59
C SER A 301 -2.43 33.75 7.23
N LEU A 302 -1.79 32.58 7.39
CA LEU A 302 -0.39 32.36 7.05
C LEU A 302 -0.18 31.97 5.58
N THR A 303 -1.26 31.63 4.86
CA THR A 303 -1.21 31.12 3.48
C THR A 303 -1.95 32.00 2.48
N ALA A 304 -2.36 33.21 2.87
CA ALA A 304 -3.08 34.15 2.00
C ALA A 304 -2.32 34.55 0.71
N HIS A 305 -0.99 34.39 0.68
CA HIS A 305 -0.15 34.65 -0.51
C HIS A 305 -0.16 33.50 -1.53
N MET A 306 -0.73 32.34 -1.18
CA MET A 306 -0.85 31.20 -2.07
C MET A 306 -1.90 31.47 -3.17
N PRO A 307 -1.76 30.88 -4.37
CA PRO A 307 -2.74 31.04 -5.42
C PRO A 307 -4.14 30.56 -5.01
N ALA A 308 -5.17 31.31 -5.41
CA ALA A 308 -6.57 31.04 -5.05
C ALA A 308 -7.12 29.70 -5.58
N ASP A 309 -6.49 29.10 -6.59
CA ASP A 309 -6.82 27.79 -7.16
C ASP A 309 -6.13 26.61 -6.43
N THR A 310 -5.52 26.88 -5.27
CA THR A 310 -4.85 25.92 -4.41
C THR A 310 -5.42 25.94 -2.99
N ASP A 311 -5.29 24.81 -2.32
CA ASP A 311 -5.79 24.57 -0.97
C ASP A 311 -4.60 24.36 -0.03
N SER A 312 -4.55 25.07 1.10
CA SER A 312 -3.52 24.92 2.15
C SER A 312 -4.11 24.35 3.44
N TYR A 313 -3.50 23.32 4.00
CA TYR A 313 -3.99 22.63 5.21
C TYR A 313 -2.84 21.86 5.88
N ASN A 314 -3.08 21.27 7.06
CA ASN A 314 -2.10 20.44 7.80
C ASN A 314 -0.72 21.11 7.94
N SER A 315 -0.48 21.78 9.06
CA SER A 315 0.76 22.53 9.29
C SER A 315 1.51 22.11 10.54
N CYS A 316 2.81 22.41 10.58
CA CYS A 316 3.60 22.32 11.80
C CYS A 316 4.59 23.48 11.93
N TYR A 317 4.82 23.93 13.17
CA TYR A 317 5.85 24.90 13.51
C TYR A 317 7.25 24.28 13.42
N LEU A 318 8.21 25.02 12.87
CA LEU A 318 9.63 24.70 12.92
C LEU A 318 10.32 25.48 14.05
N PRO A 319 11.40 24.93 14.63
CA PRO A 319 12.11 25.60 15.73
C PRO A 319 12.76 26.93 15.29
N ASP A 320 13.02 27.17 14.01
CA ASP A 320 13.57 28.46 13.56
C ASP A 320 12.50 29.52 13.23
N GLY A 321 11.22 29.24 13.50
CA GLY A 321 10.11 30.17 13.23
C GLY A 321 9.52 30.07 11.83
N ARG A 322 10.11 29.27 10.94
CA ARG A 322 9.49 28.85 9.68
C ARG A 322 8.34 27.88 9.97
N ILE A 323 7.51 27.64 8.95
CA ILE A 323 6.42 26.66 9.05
C ILE A 323 6.43 25.72 7.85
N ILE A 324 5.94 24.50 8.06
CA ILE A 324 5.60 23.59 6.97
C ILE A 324 4.09 23.43 6.91
N PHE A 325 3.54 23.37 5.70
CA PHE A 325 2.12 23.11 5.46
C PHE A 325 1.92 22.27 4.19
N VAL A 326 0.78 21.59 4.08
CA VAL A 326 0.37 20.89 2.86
C VAL A 326 -0.34 21.86 1.93
N ASN A 327 -0.02 21.83 0.62
CA ASN A 327 -0.72 22.60 -0.40
C ASN A 327 -0.90 21.82 -1.73
N THR A 328 -1.98 22.11 -2.45
CA THR A 328 -2.37 21.42 -3.70
C THR A 328 -1.79 22.01 -5.00
N SER A 329 -0.74 22.85 -4.91
CA SER A 329 -0.06 23.50 -6.04
C SER A 329 0.53 22.54 -7.08
N GLY A 330 0.66 21.25 -6.76
CA GLY A 330 1.08 20.23 -7.72
C GLY A 330 0.09 20.00 -8.87
N MET A 331 -1.16 20.45 -8.74
CA MET A 331 -2.20 20.29 -9.77
C MET A 331 -2.39 18.83 -10.21
N GLN A 332 -2.19 17.90 -9.28
CA GLN A 332 -2.39 16.47 -9.47
C GLN A 332 -3.68 16.01 -8.80
N GLY A 333 -4.26 14.94 -9.32
CA GLY A 333 -5.42 14.28 -8.72
C GLY A 333 -5.15 12.81 -8.48
N VAL A 334 -5.75 12.25 -7.42
CA VAL A 334 -5.62 10.83 -7.08
C VAL A 334 -6.22 9.95 -8.19
N PRO A 335 -5.45 9.09 -8.87
CA PRO A 335 -5.87 8.45 -10.11
C PRO A 335 -6.98 7.39 -9.92
N CYS A 336 -7.00 6.65 -8.79
CA CYS A 336 -8.00 5.61 -8.55
C CYS A 336 -9.44 6.15 -8.44
N VAL A 337 -9.60 7.47 -8.20
CA VAL A 337 -10.89 8.17 -8.14
C VAL A 337 -11.04 9.18 -9.27
N ALA A 338 -10.40 8.91 -10.42
CA ALA A 338 -10.44 9.77 -11.61
C ALA A 338 -9.97 11.22 -11.36
N GLY A 339 -9.04 11.39 -10.41
CA GLY A 339 -8.40 12.67 -10.12
C GLY A 339 -9.27 13.71 -9.43
N VAL A 340 -10.47 13.36 -8.96
CA VAL A 340 -11.39 14.33 -8.31
C VAL A 340 -10.90 14.77 -6.94
N ASP A 341 -10.07 13.96 -6.29
CA ASP A 341 -9.39 14.30 -5.04
C ASP A 341 -8.05 14.97 -5.33
N TYR A 342 -7.84 16.17 -4.78
CA TYR A 342 -6.69 17.01 -5.11
C TYR A 342 -5.54 16.73 -4.15
N VAL A 343 -4.40 16.40 -4.74
CA VAL A 343 -3.22 15.92 -4.03
C VAL A 343 -2.49 17.05 -3.32
N GLY A 344 -2.29 16.89 -2.02
CA GLY A 344 -1.50 17.80 -1.18
C GLY A 344 -0.03 17.41 -1.08
N ASN A 345 0.87 18.39 -1.23
CA ASN A 345 2.32 18.23 -1.04
C ASN A 345 2.87 19.25 -0.05
N LEU A 346 3.97 18.93 0.62
CA LEU A 346 4.53 19.78 1.67
C LEU A 346 5.25 21.00 1.09
N HIS A 347 5.08 22.14 1.76
CA HIS A 347 5.70 23.41 1.44
C HIS A 347 6.30 24.02 2.70
N LEU A 348 7.48 24.62 2.56
CA LEU A 348 8.14 25.43 3.58
C LEU A 348 7.84 26.90 3.34
N TYR A 349 7.35 27.61 4.36
CA TYR A 349 7.19 29.06 4.33
C TYR A 349 8.14 29.74 5.32
N ASP A 350 8.97 30.61 4.78
CA ASP A 350 9.82 31.53 5.53
C ASP A 350 9.07 32.85 5.70
N ARG A 351 8.61 33.13 6.92
CA ARG A 351 7.78 34.29 7.26
C ARG A 351 8.55 35.61 7.14
N GLU A 352 9.84 35.60 7.47
CA GLU A 352 10.68 36.80 7.45
C GLU A 352 10.97 37.22 6.01
N LYS A 353 11.33 36.24 5.16
CA LYS A 353 11.62 36.48 3.75
C LYS A 353 10.36 36.53 2.88
N LYS A 354 9.21 36.08 3.41
CA LYS A 354 7.94 35.93 2.68
C LYS A 354 8.08 35.04 1.44
N THR A 355 8.87 33.97 1.56
CA THR A 355 9.13 33.02 0.46
C THR A 355 8.58 31.65 0.78
N THR A 356 7.99 30.99 -0.22
CA THR A 356 7.48 29.61 -0.10
C THR A 356 8.22 28.69 -1.07
N ARG A 357 8.62 27.50 -0.61
CA ARG A 357 9.23 26.45 -1.43
C ARG A 357 8.52 25.12 -1.24
N ARG A 358 8.24 24.40 -2.32
CA ARG A 358 7.70 23.03 -2.29
C ARG A 358 8.80 22.04 -1.89
N LEU A 359 8.47 21.11 -1.01
CA LEU A 359 9.38 20.10 -0.45
C LEU A 359 9.13 18.70 -1.02
N THR A 360 7.86 18.32 -1.24
CA THR A 360 7.52 17.00 -1.79
C THR A 360 6.86 17.12 -3.16
N PHE A 361 7.02 16.10 -4.00
CA PHE A 361 6.63 16.11 -5.42
C PHE A 361 5.86 14.85 -5.79
N ASP A 362 4.97 14.44 -4.90
CA ASP A 362 4.37 13.10 -4.85
C ASP A 362 3.05 13.03 -5.61
N GLN A 363 2.76 11.84 -6.17
CA GLN A 363 1.54 11.50 -6.90
C GLN A 363 0.27 11.64 -6.05
N ASP A 364 0.36 11.24 -4.79
CA ASP A 364 -0.75 11.17 -3.87
C ASP A 364 -0.48 12.02 -2.62
N ASN A 365 -1.44 12.01 -1.70
CA ASN A 365 -1.45 12.96 -0.60
C ASN A 365 -0.32 12.75 0.41
N ASN A 366 0.30 13.86 0.81
CA ASN A 366 1.08 13.99 2.04
C ASN A 366 0.23 14.59 3.15
N TRP A 367 0.35 14.05 4.36
CA TRP A 367 -0.46 14.49 5.51
C TRP A 367 0.34 14.62 6.81
N PHE A 368 -0.22 15.42 7.72
CA PHE A 368 0.16 15.50 9.13
C PHE A 368 1.66 15.64 9.39
N PRO A 369 2.33 16.68 8.83
CA PRO A 369 3.72 16.93 9.18
C PRO A 369 3.83 17.24 10.68
N THR A 370 4.86 16.71 11.34
CA THR A 370 5.13 16.96 12.76
C THR A 370 6.63 16.83 13.05
N MET A 371 7.11 17.52 14.10
CA MET A 371 8.53 17.54 14.43
C MET A 371 8.94 16.29 15.22
N LEU A 372 10.01 15.64 14.77
CA LEU A 372 10.76 14.66 15.55
C LEU A 372 11.68 15.37 16.58
N PRO A 373 12.00 14.72 17.71
CA PRO A 373 12.87 15.31 18.75
C PRO A 373 14.27 15.71 18.26
N ASP A 374 14.76 15.10 17.18
CA ASP A 374 16.08 15.35 16.59
C ASP A 374 16.10 16.51 15.58
N GLY A 375 14.96 17.19 15.38
CA GLY A 375 14.84 18.32 14.45
C GLY A 375 14.42 17.95 13.04
N ARG A 376 14.23 16.66 12.73
CA ARG A 376 13.63 16.22 11.47
C ARG A 376 12.10 16.36 11.50
N VAL A 377 11.49 16.31 10.32
CA VAL A 377 10.03 16.35 10.13
C VAL A 377 9.56 14.95 9.76
N MET A 378 8.59 14.43 10.50
CA MET A 378 7.87 13.20 10.19
C MET A 378 6.55 13.55 9.51
N PHE A 379 6.15 12.79 8.50
CA PHE A 379 4.89 12.99 7.77
C PHE A 379 4.41 11.69 7.14
N LEU A 380 3.14 11.63 6.77
CA LEU A 380 2.54 10.47 6.12
C LEU A 380 2.49 10.68 4.61
N ARG A 381 2.97 9.71 3.83
CA ARG A 381 2.89 9.70 2.36
C ARG A 381 1.99 8.57 1.88
N TRP A 382 1.05 8.90 1.01
CA TRP A 382 0.33 7.92 0.20
C TRP A 382 1.07 7.70 -1.13
N GLU A 383 1.10 6.48 -1.65
CA GLU A 383 1.94 6.14 -2.81
C GLU A 383 1.36 5.03 -3.70
N TYR A 384 1.16 5.30 -4.99
CA TYR A 384 0.77 4.29 -6.00
C TYR A 384 1.81 4.02 -7.08
N THR A 385 2.85 4.83 -7.17
CA THR A 385 3.78 4.75 -8.31
C THR A 385 4.45 3.38 -8.31
N GLU A 386 4.21 2.61 -9.38
CA GLU A 386 4.70 1.24 -9.57
C GLU A 386 4.24 0.24 -8.49
N SER A 387 3.18 0.55 -7.73
CA SER A 387 2.80 -0.22 -6.55
C SER A 387 1.29 -0.28 -6.30
N ALA A 388 0.86 -1.25 -5.47
CA ALA A 388 -0.55 -1.47 -5.15
C ALA A 388 -1.18 -0.32 -4.35
N HIS A 389 -2.48 -0.11 -4.51
CA HIS A 389 -3.12 1.14 -4.05
C HIS A 389 -3.83 1.07 -2.69
N TYR A 390 -4.18 -0.13 -2.21
CA TYR A 390 -5.00 -0.23 -1.00
C TYR A 390 -4.24 0.20 0.26
N PHE A 391 -3.02 -0.31 0.47
CA PHE A 391 -2.35 -0.30 1.78
C PHE A 391 -1.09 0.56 1.87
N SER A 392 -0.82 1.39 0.86
CA SER A 392 0.42 2.15 0.73
C SER A 392 0.42 3.48 1.49
N ARG A 393 0.28 3.45 2.81
CA ARG A 393 0.37 4.65 3.68
C ARG A 393 1.64 4.61 4.51
N VAL A 394 2.72 5.08 3.89
CA VAL A 394 4.09 5.00 4.42
C VAL A 394 4.35 6.21 5.31
N LEU A 395 4.81 5.98 6.52
CA LEU A 395 5.32 7.04 7.38
C LEU A 395 6.73 7.40 6.91
N MET A 396 6.97 8.67 6.64
CA MET A 396 8.21 9.23 6.09
C MET A 396 8.85 10.22 7.07
N HIS A 397 10.12 10.51 6.86
CA HIS A 397 10.79 11.65 7.49
C HIS A 397 11.69 12.39 6.51
N MET A 398 12.05 13.64 6.84
CA MET A 398 12.99 14.48 6.09
C MET A 398 13.62 15.56 6.98
N ASN A 399 14.66 16.24 6.51
CA ASN A 399 15.09 17.50 7.11
C ASN A 399 14.06 18.62 6.83
N PRO A 400 13.98 19.68 7.66
CA PRO A 400 13.02 20.78 7.46
C PRO A 400 13.09 21.47 6.09
N ASP A 401 14.25 21.42 5.43
CA ASP A 401 14.46 21.98 4.09
C ASP A 401 14.05 21.02 2.94
N GLY A 402 13.50 19.85 3.26
CA GLY A 402 13.06 18.84 2.30
C GLY A 402 14.15 17.88 1.83
N SER A 403 15.40 18.00 2.30
CA SER A 403 16.47 17.04 2.01
C SER A 403 16.33 15.76 2.84
N ASP A 404 17.00 14.68 2.43
CA ASP A 404 17.07 13.39 3.13
C ASP A 404 15.69 12.74 3.38
N GLN A 405 14.82 12.77 2.37
CA GLN A 405 13.49 12.15 2.44
C GLN A 405 13.61 10.63 2.41
N LYS A 406 13.15 9.96 3.48
CA LYS A 406 13.27 8.52 3.68
C LYS A 406 12.05 7.95 4.38
N GLU A 407 11.82 6.66 4.19
CA GLU A 407 10.81 5.94 4.93
C GLU A 407 11.18 5.83 6.41
N TYR A 408 10.19 6.06 7.26
CA TYR A 408 10.26 5.87 8.69
C TYR A 408 9.63 4.52 9.11
N TYR A 409 8.44 4.19 8.58
CA TYR A 409 7.74 2.92 8.87
C TYR A 409 6.74 2.53 7.76
N GLY A 410 6.57 1.22 7.51
CA GLY A 410 5.45 0.68 6.72
C GLY A 410 5.71 0.50 5.21
N SER A 411 6.90 0.81 4.72
CA SER A 411 7.24 0.59 3.30
C SER A 411 7.28 -0.89 2.93
N ASN A 412 6.69 -1.26 1.79
CA ASN A 412 6.55 -2.64 1.29
C ASN A 412 5.87 -3.58 2.29
N SER A 413 4.84 -3.08 2.94
CA SER A 413 4.07 -3.81 3.94
C SER A 413 2.58 -3.63 3.70
N TYR A 414 1.84 -4.73 3.75
CA TYR A 414 0.38 -4.69 3.72
C TYR A 414 -0.24 -4.20 5.03
N TRP A 415 0.52 -4.26 6.13
CA TRP A 415 0.13 -3.73 7.44
C TRP A 415 1.16 -2.69 7.95
N PRO A 416 0.75 -1.56 8.54
CA PRO A 416 -0.62 -1.16 8.82
C PRO A 416 -1.39 -0.87 7.53
N ASN A 417 -2.63 -1.38 7.44
CA ASN A 417 -3.45 -1.25 6.23
C ASN A 417 -3.68 0.23 5.87
N SER A 418 -3.83 1.05 6.89
CA SER A 418 -3.69 2.51 6.84
C SER A 418 -3.11 2.98 8.16
N LEU A 419 -2.27 4.01 8.11
CA LEU A 419 -1.76 4.71 9.29
C LEU A 419 -2.19 6.17 9.22
N PHE A 420 -2.66 6.78 10.32
CA PHE A 420 -3.02 8.19 10.40
C PHE A 420 -2.55 8.86 11.70
N ASN A 421 -2.40 10.18 11.65
CA ASN A 421 -2.10 11.04 12.81
C ASN A 421 -0.93 10.55 13.67
N ALA A 422 0.14 10.04 13.03
CA ALA A 422 1.31 9.57 13.74
C ALA A 422 2.01 10.73 14.48
N ARG A 423 2.35 10.53 15.75
CA ARG A 423 3.11 11.50 16.57
C ARG A 423 4.23 10.81 17.36
N PRO A 424 5.41 11.42 17.47
CA PRO A 424 6.52 10.85 18.23
C PRO A 424 6.21 10.81 19.73
N LEU A 425 6.74 9.83 20.45
CA LEU A 425 6.63 9.75 21.91
C LEU A 425 7.71 10.61 22.57
N PRO A 426 7.34 11.56 23.45
CA PRO A 426 8.30 12.33 24.23
C PRO A 426 9.26 11.42 25.02
N GLY A 427 10.56 11.74 24.98
CA GLY A 427 11.58 11.00 25.74
C GLY A 427 11.95 9.61 25.18
N ARG A 428 11.33 9.15 24.09
CA ARG A 428 11.58 7.82 23.50
C ARG A 428 11.93 7.93 22.01
N PRO A 429 13.18 8.26 21.66
CA PRO A 429 13.62 8.34 20.26
C PRO A 429 13.32 7.03 19.50
N GLY A 430 12.76 7.15 18.30
CA GLY A 430 12.36 5.99 17.49
C GLY A 430 10.96 5.46 17.79
N MET A 431 10.29 5.91 18.85
CA MET A 431 8.92 5.50 19.16
C MET A 431 7.88 6.54 18.71
N PHE A 432 6.74 6.05 18.22
CA PHE A 432 5.60 6.89 17.85
C PHE A 432 4.26 6.18 18.12
N ALA A 433 3.21 6.97 18.30
CA ALA A 433 1.82 6.50 18.37
C ALA A 433 1.13 6.85 17.06
N GLY A 434 0.25 5.99 16.56
CA GLY A 434 -0.55 6.26 15.38
C GLY A 434 -1.86 5.48 15.36
N ILE A 435 -2.75 5.88 14.46
CA ILE A 435 -4.06 5.25 14.28
C ILE A 435 -4.00 4.28 13.11
N VAL A 436 -4.17 3.00 13.38
CA VAL A 436 -4.26 1.94 12.37
C VAL A 436 -5.72 1.75 11.96
N SER A 437 -6.00 1.85 10.66
CA SER A 437 -7.37 1.76 10.13
C SER A 437 -7.41 1.03 8.78
N GLY A 438 -8.59 0.96 8.17
CA GLY A 438 -8.81 0.42 6.84
C GLY A 438 -8.55 1.43 5.71
N HIS A 439 -8.52 0.97 4.45
CA HIS A 439 -8.53 1.86 3.28
C HIS A 439 -9.96 2.38 3.01
N HIS A 440 -10.96 1.50 3.11
CA HIS A 440 -12.37 1.84 3.19
C HIS A 440 -12.93 1.62 4.61
N GLY A 441 -14.19 1.99 4.82
CA GLY A 441 -14.90 1.80 6.08
C GLY A 441 -14.97 3.06 6.94
N VAL A 442 -14.70 2.93 8.23
CA VAL A 442 -14.80 4.02 9.23
C VAL A 442 -13.76 5.09 8.94
N LYS A 443 -14.20 6.36 8.85
CA LYS A 443 -13.36 7.46 8.40
C LYS A 443 -12.45 7.97 9.51
N ARG A 444 -11.14 7.94 9.27
CA ARG A 444 -10.05 8.53 10.07
C ARG A 444 -10.09 8.14 11.56
N LEU A 445 -10.70 7.01 11.85
CA LEU A 445 -10.85 6.37 13.15
C LEU A 445 -10.32 4.94 13.04
N GLY A 446 -9.72 4.43 14.11
CA GLY A 446 -9.21 3.08 14.13
C GLY A 446 -8.64 2.66 15.47
N GLU A 447 -7.66 1.76 15.43
CA GLU A 447 -6.97 1.25 16.61
C GLU A 447 -5.79 2.16 16.95
N LEU A 448 -5.63 2.54 18.22
CA LEU A 448 -4.44 3.26 18.69
C LEU A 448 -3.29 2.25 18.87
N VAL A 449 -2.20 2.43 18.14
CA VAL A 449 -1.05 1.51 18.18
C VAL A 449 0.24 2.28 18.44
N LEU A 450 1.09 1.71 19.31
CA LEU A 450 2.44 2.19 19.58
C LEU A 450 3.45 1.41 18.76
N PHE A 451 4.45 2.13 18.25
CA PHE A 451 5.48 1.59 17.38
C PHE A 451 6.87 1.97 17.89
N ASP A 452 7.86 1.12 17.61
CA ASP A 452 9.29 1.32 17.85
C ASP A 452 10.09 0.90 16.61
N VAL A 453 10.62 1.88 15.88
CA VAL A 453 11.37 1.65 14.63
C VAL A 453 12.71 0.94 14.84
N ASN A 454 13.16 0.82 16.09
CA ASN A 454 14.38 0.09 16.44
C ASN A 454 14.14 -1.43 16.52
N ARG A 455 12.89 -1.87 16.74
CA ARG A 455 12.50 -3.29 16.72
C ARG A 455 12.28 -3.81 15.30
N GLY A 456 11.71 -2.97 14.45
CA GLY A 456 11.45 -3.29 13.05
C GLY A 456 10.61 -2.20 12.38
N ARG A 457 10.46 -2.28 11.06
CA ARG A 457 9.80 -1.24 10.25
C ARG A 457 8.80 -1.78 9.24
N THR A 458 8.66 -3.10 9.15
CA THR A 458 7.78 -3.80 8.22
C THR A 458 6.76 -4.60 9.01
N ALA A 459 5.53 -4.66 8.51
CA ALA A 459 4.41 -5.34 9.16
C ALA A 459 4.34 -4.99 10.67
N THR A 460 4.20 -5.99 11.52
CA THR A 460 4.09 -5.84 12.98
C THR A 460 5.43 -5.89 13.70
N GLU A 461 6.57 -5.97 13.00
CA GLU A 461 7.90 -6.11 13.64
C GLU A 461 8.22 -4.98 14.62
N GLY A 462 7.81 -3.75 14.31
CA GLY A 462 7.97 -2.60 15.19
C GLY A 462 6.73 -2.26 16.01
N ALA A 463 5.64 -3.02 15.90
CA ALA A 463 4.44 -2.78 16.69
C ALA A 463 4.68 -3.23 18.15
N VAL A 464 4.50 -2.31 19.09
CA VAL A 464 4.75 -2.54 20.51
C VAL A 464 3.47 -2.99 21.22
N GLN A 465 2.38 -2.24 21.03
CA GLN A 465 1.11 -2.51 21.69
C GLN A 465 -0.04 -1.81 20.96
N LYS A 466 -1.19 -2.47 20.93
CA LYS A 466 -2.48 -1.85 20.63
C LYS A 466 -3.17 -1.43 21.94
N ILE A 467 -3.81 -0.27 21.97
CA ILE A 467 -4.57 0.23 23.13
C ILE A 467 -6.08 0.23 22.78
N PRO A 468 -6.93 -0.50 23.52
CA PRO A 468 -6.59 -1.46 24.57
C PRO A 468 -5.99 -2.78 24.00
N GLY A 469 -5.15 -3.46 24.78
CA GLY A 469 -4.45 -4.68 24.36
C GLY A 469 -3.20 -5.01 25.18
N TYR A 470 -3.13 -4.58 26.44
CA TYR A 470 -1.97 -4.78 27.31
C TYR A 470 -1.53 -6.25 27.37
N GLY A 471 -0.24 -6.48 27.13
CA GLY A 471 0.38 -7.80 27.15
C GLY A 471 0.01 -8.72 25.97
N LYS A 472 -0.81 -8.25 25.02
CA LYS A 472 -1.15 -9.03 23.81
C LYS A 472 -0.28 -8.60 22.62
N PRO A 473 0.23 -9.54 21.82
CA PRO A 473 0.94 -9.20 20.59
C PRO A 473 0.01 -8.52 19.59
N VAL A 474 0.58 -7.63 18.76
CA VAL A 474 -0.16 -7.00 17.65
C VAL A 474 -0.15 -7.95 16.45
N GLU A 475 -1.35 -8.29 15.97
CA GLU A 475 -1.53 -9.24 14.86
C GLU A 475 -1.38 -8.55 13.49
N ASN A 476 -0.77 -9.25 12.54
CA ASN A 476 -0.58 -8.78 11.16
C ASN A 476 -1.84 -9.08 10.31
N VAL A 477 -2.88 -8.26 10.47
CA VAL A 477 -4.19 -8.47 9.80
C VAL A 477 -4.36 -7.53 8.61
N THR A 478 -4.25 -8.06 7.40
CA THR A 478 -4.51 -7.30 6.16
C THR A 478 -5.96 -7.47 5.71
N LYS A 479 -6.68 -6.35 5.68
CA LYS A 479 -8.11 -6.25 5.36
C LYS A 479 -8.46 -4.79 5.05
N ASP A 480 -9.15 -4.56 3.95
CA ASP A 480 -9.58 -3.22 3.54
C ASP A 480 -10.41 -2.50 4.62
N GLN A 481 -11.52 -3.10 5.09
CA GLN A 481 -12.37 -2.56 6.15
C GLN A 481 -11.94 -3.06 7.54
N LEU A 482 -10.66 -2.90 7.88
CA LEU A 482 -10.02 -3.50 9.06
C LEU A 482 -10.82 -3.30 10.35
N VAL A 483 -11.23 -2.06 10.60
CA VAL A 483 -11.84 -1.64 11.88
C VAL A 483 -13.36 -1.64 11.86
N GLN A 484 -14.00 -2.16 10.81
CA GLN A 484 -15.45 -2.14 10.74
C GLN A 484 -16.05 -3.13 11.75
N GLY A 485 -16.85 -2.60 12.67
CA GLY A 485 -17.53 -3.40 13.71
C GLY A 485 -16.64 -3.74 14.91
N LEU A 486 -15.59 -2.95 15.19
CA LEU A 486 -14.82 -3.11 16.42
C LEU A 486 -15.73 -3.12 17.65
N LYS A 487 -15.42 -4.03 18.58
CA LYS A 487 -16.05 -4.10 19.91
C LYS A 487 -15.38 -3.18 20.93
N THR A 488 -14.19 -2.70 20.62
CA THR A 488 -13.45 -1.73 21.41
C THR A 488 -13.70 -0.31 20.89
N PRO A 489 -13.42 0.72 21.69
CA PRO A 489 -13.57 2.11 21.25
C PRO A 489 -12.69 2.40 20.03
N TYR A 490 -13.20 3.26 19.15
CA TYR A 490 -12.43 3.79 18.04
C TYR A 490 -11.63 4.99 18.50
N PHE A 491 -10.40 5.13 18.01
CA PHE A 491 -9.50 6.25 18.33
C PHE A 491 -9.17 7.09 17.10
N ALA A 492 -8.91 8.37 17.33
CA ALA A 492 -8.36 9.33 16.38
C ALA A 492 -7.43 10.32 17.10
N GLU A 493 -6.54 10.98 16.34
CA GLU A 493 -5.75 12.14 16.81
C GLU A 493 -5.05 11.94 18.17
N PRO A 494 -4.18 10.93 18.30
CA PRO A 494 -3.42 10.75 19.52
C PRO A 494 -2.44 11.91 19.69
N TYR A 495 -2.37 12.45 20.90
CA TYR A 495 -1.38 13.41 21.36
C TYR A 495 -0.65 12.83 22.57
N PRO A 496 0.57 12.29 22.38
CA PRO A 496 1.39 11.80 23.49
C PRO A 496 1.72 12.93 24.47
N LEU A 497 1.42 12.74 25.75
CA LEU A 497 1.79 13.64 26.84
C LEU A 497 3.18 13.27 27.38
N ASN A 498 3.45 11.97 27.47
CA ASN A 498 4.74 11.37 27.79
C ASN A 498 4.84 10.00 27.08
N ASP A 499 5.72 9.11 27.55
CA ASP A 499 5.92 7.79 26.96
C ASP A 499 4.88 6.73 27.37
N GLU A 500 4.04 7.03 28.37
CA GLU A 500 3.03 6.12 28.91
C GLU A 500 1.58 6.63 28.72
N CYS A 501 1.38 7.93 28.52
CA CYS A 501 0.08 8.61 28.59
C CYS A 501 -0.22 9.49 27.37
N PHE A 502 -1.49 9.57 26.98
CA PHE A 502 -1.95 10.24 25.75
C PHE A 502 -3.25 10.99 25.99
N LEU A 503 -3.45 12.10 25.28
CA LEU A 503 -4.79 12.53 24.89
C LEU A 503 -5.14 11.86 23.56
N ALA A 504 -6.42 11.53 23.36
CA ALA A 504 -6.91 11.06 22.07
C ALA A 504 -8.37 11.47 21.91
N VAL A 505 -8.88 11.37 20.68
CA VAL A 505 -10.31 11.42 20.41
C VAL A 505 -10.85 10.01 20.36
N SER A 506 -11.98 9.75 21.01
CA SER A 506 -12.64 8.44 21.00
C SER A 506 -14.11 8.50 20.62
N SER A 507 -14.55 7.49 19.85
CA SER A 507 -15.95 7.23 19.51
C SER A 507 -16.34 5.81 19.96
N PRO A 508 -17.37 5.63 20.82
CA PRO A 508 -17.82 4.32 21.26
C PRO A 508 -18.46 3.47 20.15
N SER A 509 -19.16 4.12 19.21
CA SER A 509 -19.97 3.49 18.16
C SER A 509 -19.33 3.57 16.77
N GLY A 510 -18.13 4.15 16.68
CA GLY A 510 -17.43 4.41 15.43
C GLY A 510 -18.18 5.39 14.55
N ASN A 511 -19.04 4.86 13.66
CA ASN A 511 -19.69 5.61 12.59
C ASN A 511 -20.85 6.53 13.00
N GLN A 512 -21.39 6.39 14.21
CA GLN A 512 -22.64 7.05 14.62
C GLN A 512 -22.48 7.81 15.94
N GLY A 513 -22.17 9.10 15.90
CA GLY A 513 -22.29 9.96 17.09
C GLY A 513 -21.26 11.07 17.19
N VAL A 514 -21.32 11.77 18.32
CA VAL A 514 -20.33 12.76 18.77
C VAL A 514 -19.13 12.05 19.42
N THR A 515 -17.97 12.69 19.37
CA THR A 515 -16.73 12.18 19.97
C THR A 515 -16.39 12.86 21.27
N ASN A 516 -15.60 12.16 22.08
CA ASN A 516 -15.03 12.70 23.30
C ASN A 516 -13.51 12.77 23.20
N VAL A 517 -12.93 13.77 23.85
CA VAL A 517 -11.50 13.73 24.20
C VAL A 517 -11.36 12.81 25.42
N VAL A 518 -10.43 11.87 25.32
CA VAL A 518 -10.10 10.92 26.37
C VAL A 518 -8.63 11.05 26.74
N TRP A 519 -8.31 10.83 28.00
CA TRP A 519 -6.97 10.48 28.45
C TRP A 519 -6.85 8.96 28.41
N CYS A 520 -5.75 8.43 27.92
CA CYS A 520 -5.46 6.99 28.00
C CYS A 520 -4.00 6.71 28.30
N ASP A 521 -3.73 5.49 28.77
CA ASP A 521 -2.39 5.00 29.05
C ASP A 521 -2.09 3.65 28.41
N ILE A 522 -0.82 3.24 28.50
CA ILE A 522 -0.38 1.92 28.04
C ILE A 522 -0.90 0.76 28.88
N TYR A 523 -1.63 1.00 29.98
CA TYR A 523 -2.20 -0.04 30.85
C TYR A 523 -3.66 -0.37 30.50
N ASP A 524 -4.14 0.17 29.38
CA ASP A 524 -5.51 0.09 28.83
C ASP A 524 -6.54 0.99 29.53
N ASN A 525 -6.12 1.92 30.38
CA ASN A 525 -7.07 2.87 30.96
C ASN A 525 -7.53 3.87 29.91
N ILE A 526 -8.85 4.13 29.86
CA ILE A 526 -9.47 5.15 29.02
C ILE A 526 -10.38 5.99 29.89
N VAL A 527 -10.06 7.28 30.04
CA VAL A 527 -10.76 8.22 30.91
C VAL A 527 -11.32 9.36 30.05
N PRO A 528 -12.64 9.41 29.82
CA PRO A 528 -13.26 10.54 29.14
C PRO A 528 -13.06 11.85 29.90
N LEU A 529 -12.56 12.87 29.21
CA LEU A 529 -12.41 14.23 29.73
C LEU A 529 -13.56 15.14 29.31
N THR A 530 -14.19 14.85 28.17
CA THR A 530 -15.41 15.51 27.70
C THR A 530 -16.59 14.54 27.71
N ALA A 531 -17.82 15.06 27.79
CA ALA A 531 -19.02 14.23 27.83
C ALA A 531 -20.23 14.73 27.01
N SER A 532 -20.03 15.66 26.07
CA SER A 532 -21.13 16.19 25.26
C SER A 532 -21.80 15.09 24.41
N SER A 533 -23.11 15.22 24.21
CA SER A 533 -23.95 14.48 23.25
C SER A 533 -24.17 15.26 21.96
N TYR A 534 -23.85 16.55 21.94
CA TYR A 534 -24.25 17.49 20.90
C TYR A 534 -23.06 18.06 20.10
N PHE A 535 -22.00 18.46 20.79
CA PHE A 535 -20.79 18.98 20.16
C PHE A 535 -19.80 17.87 19.86
N VAL A 536 -19.13 18.02 18.71
CA VAL A 536 -17.96 17.22 18.36
C VAL A 536 -16.71 17.89 18.92
N TYR A 537 -15.94 17.14 19.71
CA TYR A 537 -14.61 17.54 20.13
C TYR A 537 -13.53 16.79 19.32
N ALA A 538 -12.49 17.52 18.90
CA ALA A 538 -11.41 17.02 18.04
C ALA A 538 -10.07 17.71 18.31
N ASP A 539 -8.98 17.17 17.76
CA ASP A 539 -7.63 17.74 17.80
C ASP A 539 -7.18 18.25 19.19
N PRO A 540 -7.21 17.39 20.23
CA PRO A 540 -6.76 17.81 21.56
C PRO A 540 -5.25 18.10 21.55
N ALA A 541 -4.86 19.19 22.20
CA ALA A 541 -3.45 19.54 22.41
C ALA A 541 -3.23 20.19 23.78
N PRO A 542 -2.20 19.78 24.55
CA PRO A 542 -1.82 20.48 25.77
C PRO A 542 -1.36 21.91 25.47
N LEU A 543 -1.69 22.84 26.36
CA LEU A 543 -1.20 24.21 26.33
C LEU A 543 -0.04 24.38 27.30
N GLY A 544 0.98 25.12 26.84
CA GLY A 544 2.10 25.53 27.66
C GLY A 544 3.45 25.32 26.97
N PRO A 545 4.54 25.80 27.58
CA PRO A 545 5.88 25.68 27.02
C PRO A 545 6.31 24.23 26.89
N ARG A 546 6.90 23.88 25.74
CA ARG A 546 7.44 22.56 25.47
C ARG A 546 8.87 22.64 24.95
N LYS A 547 9.63 21.56 25.10
CA LYS A 547 11.01 21.51 24.63
C LYS A 547 11.05 21.70 23.12
N LYS A 548 11.79 22.72 22.71
CA LYS A 548 12.07 23.01 21.31
C LYS A 548 13.05 21.97 20.73
N PRO A 549 12.74 21.32 19.60
CA PRO A 549 13.67 20.42 18.90
C PRO A 549 14.91 21.16 18.42
N SER A 550 15.96 20.40 18.11
CA SER A 550 17.18 20.95 17.49
C SER A 550 16.86 21.63 16.16
N VAL A 551 17.50 22.77 15.89
CA VAL A 551 17.47 23.41 14.57
C VAL A 551 18.50 22.74 13.69
N LEU A 552 18.08 22.19 12.55
CA LEU A 552 18.98 21.62 11.55
C LEU A 552 19.34 22.69 10.50
N HIS A 553 20.59 22.69 10.05
CA HIS A 553 21.02 23.57 8.96
C HIS A 553 20.48 23.08 7.61
N ASP A 554 20.05 24.01 6.78
CA ASP A 554 19.65 23.74 5.40
C ASP A 554 20.85 23.20 4.60
N ARG A 555 20.65 22.08 3.91
CA ARG A 555 21.55 21.46 2.94
C ARG A 555 21.24 21.92 1.52
N VAL A 556 20.02 22.42 1.29
CA VAL A 556 19.57 22.90 -0.02
C VAL A 556 20.31 24.16 -0.45
N LYS A 557 20.74 24.16 -1.72
CA LYS A 557 21.33 25.29 -2.43
C LYS A 557 20.36 25.76 -3.50
N THR A 558 19.54 26.75 -3.17
CA THR A 558 18.37 27.17 -3.96
C THR A 558 18.68 27.68 -5.36
N GLU A 559 19.92 28.08 -5.61
CA GLU A 559 20.44 28.49 -6.91
C GLU A 559 20.73 27.30 -7.85
N SER A 560 20.90 26.09 -7.32
CA SER A 560 21.13 24.88 -8.11
C SER A 560 19.85 24.42 -8.82
N LYS A 561 20.00 23.76 -9.97
CA LYS A 561 18.92 23.05 -10.68
C LYS A 561 19.05 21.53 -10.62
N THR A 562 20.15 21.06 -10.04
CA THR A 562 20.51 19.64 -9.98
C THR A 562 20.89 19.23 -8.57
N ALA A 563 20.92 17.93 -8.37
CA ALA A 563 21.42 17.26 -7.18
C ALA A 563 22.42 16.17 -7.58
N THR A 564 23.18 15.68 -6.60
CA THR A 564 24.04 14.50 -6.77
C THR A 564 23.36 13.30 -6.13
N VAL A 565 23.26 12.19 -6.86
CA VAL A 565 22.83 10.91 -6.33
C VAL A 565 24.05 10.01 -6.17
N TYR A 566 24.22 9.44 -4.99
CA TYR A 566 25.33 8.57 -4.63
C TYR A 566 24.82 7.24 -4.06
N ILE A 567 25.17 6.14 -4.70
CA ILE A 567 24.82 4.79 -4.27
C ILE A 567 26.11 4.06 -3.93
N SER A 568 26.22 3.58 -2.69
CA SER A 568 27.46 2.94 -2.22
C SER A 568 27.68 1.60 -2.91
N ASP A 569 26.64 0.76 -3.03
CA ASP A 569 26.73 -0.57 -3.62
C ASP A 569 25.32 -1.08 -3.98
N VAL A 570 24.97 -1.11 -5.28
CA VAL A 570 23.65 -1.57 -5.75
C VAL A 570 23.31 -2.99 -5.30
N TYR A 571 24.31 -3.83 -5.00
CA TYR A 571 24.12 -5.21 -4.53
C TYR A 571 23.73 -5.33 -3.05
N ARG A 572 23.74 -4.23 -2.29
CA ARG A 572 23.25 -4.23 -0.91
C ARG A 572 21.75 -3.98 -0.90
N GLY A 573 21.02 -4.76 -0.13
CA GLY A 573 19.56 -4.65 0.01
C GLY A 573 18.81 -5.79 -0.64
N ARG A 574 17.52 -5.90 -0.33
CA ARG A 574 16.71 -7.08 -0.71
C ARG A 574 16.41 -7.17 -2.20
N ALA A 575 16.38 -6.03 -2.90
CA ALA A 575 16.01 -5.98 -4.32
C ALA A 575 17.08 -6.59 -5.26
N MET A 576 18.31 -6.77 -4.78
CA MET A 576 19.44 -7.34 -5.53
C MET A 576 20.03 -8.59 -4.86
N ALA A 577 19.32 -9.15 -3.86
CA ALA A 577 19.77 -10.34 -3.14
C ALA A 577 19.92 -11.54 -4.10
N GLY A 578 21.08 -12.21 -4.06
CA GLY A 578 21.37 -13.36 -4.92
C GLY A 578 21.84 -13.02 -6.34
N VAL A 579 21.81 -11.75 -6.76
CA VAL A 579 22.37 -11.32 -8.05
C VAL A 579 23.90 -11.26 -7.96
N PRO A 580 24.65 -11.96 -8.83
CA PRO A 580 26.11 -11.90 -8.81
C PRO A 580 26.68 -10.51 -9.12
N ARG A 581 27.79 -10.19 -8.45
CA ARG A 581 28.54 -8.96 -8.73
C ARG A 581 29.05 -8.97 -10.17
N GLY A 582 28.89 -7.84 -10.83
CA GLY A 582 29.24 -7.67 -12.25
C GLY A 582 28.02 -7.74 -13.18
N GLU A 583 26.89 -8.32 -12.78
CA GLU A 583 25.66 -8.33 -13.59
C GLU A 583 25.09 -6.92 -13.83
N ALA A 584 25.06 -6.06 -12.81
CA ALA A 584 24.59 -4.69 -12.91
C ALA A 584 25.60 -3.83 -13.67
N LYS A 585 25.18 -3.26 -14.81
CA LYS A 585 26.03 -2.43 -15.68
C LYS A 585 25.63 -0.96 -15.68
N ALA A 586 24.35 -0.67 -15.52
CA ALA A 586 23.82 0.68 -15.57
C ALA A 586 22.56 0.82 -14.71
N LEU A 587 22.18 2.06 -14.42
CA LEU A 587 20.87 2.41 -13.88
C LEU A 587 20.09 3.14 -14.98
N ARG A 588 18.87 2.69 -15.28
CA ARG A 588 17.91 3.49 -16.06
C ARG A 588 17.30 4.54 -15.14
N VAL A 589 17.30 5.80 -15.56
CA VAL A 589 16.71 6.91 -14.83
C VAL A 589 15.48 7.41 -15.58
N PHE A 590 14.33 7.42 -14.91
CA PHE A 590 13.09 7.97 -15.45
C PHE A 590 12.29 8.66 -14.34
N MET A 591 11.33 9.49 -14.74
CA MET A 591 10.40 10.17 -13.84
C MET A 591 8.98 9.70 -14.13
N SER A 592 8.11 9.72 -13.12
CA SER A 592 6.67 9.54 -13.32
C SER A 592 5.98 10.91 -13.48
N GLU A 593 5.25 11.12 -14.57
CA GLU A 593 4.44 12.32 -14.81
C GLU A 593 2.98 12.04 -14.43
N TYR A 594 2.61 12.52 -13.24
CA TYR A 594 1.39 12.14 -12.54
C TYR A 594 0.09 12.70 -13.13
N SER A 595 -1.03 12.06 -12.82
CA SER A 595 -2.35 12.44 -13.32
C SER A 595 -2.75 13.89 -12.98
N PRO A 596 -3.17 14.72 -13.95
CA PRO A 596 -3.82 16.00 -13.70
C PRO A 596 -5.12 15.86 -12.90
N ARG A 597 -5.53 16.95 -12.24
CA ARG A 597 -6.81 17.00 -11.54
C ARG A 597 -7.97 16.63 -12.47
N ASN A 598 -8.88 15.80 -11.97
CA ASN A 598 -10.07 15.29 -12.66
C ASN A 598 -9.76 14.45 -13.90
N THR A 599 -8.59 13.80 -13.90
CA THR A 599 -8.13 12.83 -14.90
C THR A 599 -7.56 11.61 -14.15
N GLY A 600 -7.44 10.48 -14.83
CA GLY A 600 -6.87 9.24 -14.29
C GLY A 600 -7.88 8.10 -14.24
N SER A 601 -7.36 6.89 -14.10
CA SER A 601 -8.11 5.65 -13.91
C SER A 601 -7.12 4.54 -13.57
N HIS A 602 -7.63 3.37 -13.16
CA HIS A 602 -6.84 2.16 -12.88
C HIS A 602 -6.07 1.62 -14.10
N TYR A 603 -6.46 2.04 -15.29
CA TYR A 603 -5.94 1.53 -16.56
C TYR A 603 -5.73 2.69 -17.55
N ALA A 604 -5.54 3.90 -17.03
CA ALA A 604 -5.38 5.09 -17.86
C ALA A 604 -4.17 4.96 -18.79
N MET A 605 -3.08 4.33 -18.35
CA MET A 605 -1.87 4.19 -19.16
C MET A 605 -1.92 3.01 -20.13
N GLY A 606 -2.81 2.04 -19.91
CA GLY A 606 -2.90 0.76 -20.61
C GLY A 606 -3.49 -0.32 -19.71
N MET A 607 -3.86 -1.47 -20.27
CA MET A 607 -4.36 -2.60 -19.48
C MET A 607 -3.22 -3.22 -18.67
N GLU A 608 -3.43 -3.42 -17.36
CA GLU A 608 -2.39 -3.91 -16.41
C GLU A 608 -1.05 -3.16 -16.53
N SER A 609 -1.11 -1.89 -16.92
CA SER A 609 0.02 -0.97 -16.91
C SER A 609 0.00 -0.17 -15.61
N ASN A 610 1.13 0.42 -15.23
CA ASN A 610 1.20 1.31 -14.07
C ASN A 610 0.33 2.57 -14.22
N TRP A 611 0.15 3.28 -13.11
CA TRP A 611 -0.76 4.43 -12.98
C TRP A 611 -0.31 5.70 -13.74
N ASP A 612 0.96 5.81 -14.10
CA ASP A 612 1.60 7.07 -14.49
C ASP A 612 2.36 7.02 -15.80
N LEU A 613 2.38 8.16 -16.50
CA LEU A 613 3.22 8.37 -17.66
C LEU A 613 4.69 8.31 -17.27
N LYS A 614 5.52 7.69 -18.11
CA LYS A 614 6.96 7.55 -17.85
C LYS A 614 7.75 8.53 -18.70
N VAL A 615 8.54 9.39 -18.07
CA VAL A 615 9.49 10.29 -18.74
C VAL A 615 10.88 9.68 -18.64
N LEU A 616 11.38 9.13 -19.74
CA LEU A 616 12.67 8.47 -19.78
C LEU A 616 13.78 9.51 -20.00
N TYR A 617 14.72 9.60 -19.06
CA TYR A 617 15.90 10.45 -19.21
C TYR A 617 17.03 9.72 -19.94
N GLY A 618 17.37 8.52 -19.48
CA GLY A 618 18.60 7.90 -19.93
C GLY A 618 19.14 6.83 -18.99
N THR A 619 20.44 6.62 -19.09
CA THR A 619 21.19 5.69 -18.24
C THR A 619 22.41 6.32 -17.61
N VAL A 620 22.83 5.79 -16.46
CA VAL A 620 24.09 6.14 -15.78
C VAL A 620 24.86 4.86 -15.45
N PRO A 621 26.20 4.87 -15.46
CA PRO A 621 26.99 3.66 -15.28
C PRO A 621 26.98 3.18 -13.82
N VAL A 622 27.06 1.87 -13.63
CA VAL A 622 27.39 1.22 -12.36
C VAL A 622 28.85 0.77 -12.42
N ASN A 623 29.64 1.13 -11.40
CA ASN A 623 31.04 0.73 -11.32
C ASN A 623 31.17 -0.78 -11.08
N PRO A 624 32.32 -1.41 -11.43
CA PRO A 624 32.57 -2.82 -11.14
C PRO A 624 32.41 -3.23 -9.68
N ASP A 625 32.62 -2.32 -8.73
CA ASP A 625 32.42 -2.58 -7.30
C ASP A 625 30.96 -2.45 -6.84
N GLY A 626 30.04 -2.12 -7.75
CA GLY A 626 28.61 -1.91 -7.50
C GLY A 626 28.24 -0.47 -7.16
N SER A 627 29.20 0.44 -7.01
CA SER A 627 28.91 1.83 -6.65
C SER A 627 28.47 2.68 -7.86
N ALA A 628 27.69 3.74 -7.63
CA ALA A 628 27.30 4.68 -8.68
C ALA A 628 27.22 6.11 -8.12
N ILE A 629 27.59 7.10 -8.95
CA ILE A 629 27.42 8.52 -8.64
C ILE A 629 27.05 9.30 -9.89
N PHE A 630 25.99 10.10 -9.83
CA PHE A 630 25.51 10.84 -11.00
C PHE A 630 24.79 12.14 -10.63
N THR A 631 24.77 13.07 -11.58
CA THR A 631 24.01 14.32 -11.49
C THR A 631 22.57 14.05 -11.94
N ALA A 632 21.60 14.43 -11.11
CA ALA A 632 20.17 14.27 -11.38
C ALA A 632 19.44 15.62 -11.36
N PRO A 633 18.34 15.79 -12.12
CA PRO A 633 17.49 16.97 -11.97
C PRO A 633 16.91 17.03 -10.54
N ALA A 634 16.95 18.21 -9.92
CA ALA A 634 16.36 18.41 -8.61
C ALA A 634 14.84 18.59 -8.70
N CYS A 635 14.14 18.41 -7.58
CA CYS A 635 12.70 18.65 -7.46
C CYS A 635 11.83 17.77 -8.36
N GLN A 636 12.29 16.56 -8.72
CA GLN A 636 11.56 15.62 -9.56
C GLN A 636 11.46 14.23 -8.92
N PRO A 637 10.32 13.53 -9.06
CA PRO A 637 10.12 12.17 -8.58
C PRO A 637 10.82 11.17 -9.52
N LEU A 638 12.08 10.87 -9.25
CA LEU A 638 12.90 9.97 -10.05
C LEU A 638 12.80 8.52 -9.57
N THR A 639 12.81 7.60 -10.52
CA THR A 639 12.79 6.15 -10.32
C THR A 639 13.98 5.51 -11.04
N LEU A 640 14.50 4.42 -10.47
CA LEU A 640 15.64 3.67 -11.00
C LEU A 640 15.27 2.24 -11.37
N GLN A 641 15.86 1.74 -12.44
CA GLN A 641 15.93 0.30 -12.71
C GLN A 641 17.40 -0.10 -12.83
N VAL A 642 17.80 -1.17 -12.15
CA VAL A 642 19.15 -1.73 -12.30
C VAL A 642 19.17 -2.57 -13.57
N LEU A 643 20.08 -2.27 -14.49
CA LEU A 643 20.15 -2.93 -15.80
C LEU A 643 21.33 -3.90 -15.89
N ASP A 644 21.11 -5.00 -16.58
CA ASP A 644 22.18 -5.91 -17.01
C ASP A 644 22.93 -5.39 -18.26
N GLY A 645 23.84 -6.22 -18.80
CA GLY A 645 24.60 -5.89 -20.00
C GLY A 645 23.80 -5.84 -21.31
N GLU A 646 22.58 -6.39 -21.35
CA GLU A 646 21.67 -6.30 -22.50
C GLU A 646 20.62 -5.18 -22.32
N GLY A 647 20.68 -4.41 -21.22
CA GLY A 647 19.76 -3.32 -20.93
C GLY A 647 18.41 -3.76 -20.33
N ARG A 648 18.31 -4.98 -19.81
CA ARG A 648 17.13 -5.55 -19.16
C ARG A 648 17.13 -5.26 -17.66
N ALA A 649 15.97 -4.95 -17.08
CA ALA A 649 15.88 -4.58 -15.67
C ALA A 649 16.02 -5.79 -14.72
N LEU A 650 17.16 -5.90 -14.03
CA LEU A 650 17.42 -6.87 -12.95
C LEU A 650 16.54 -6.60 -11.73
N ALA A 651 16.31 -5.33 -11.41
CA ALA A 651 15.49 -4.90 -10.29
C ALA A 651 14.72 -3.62 -10.62
N LEU A 652 13.51 -3.54 -10.07
CA LEU A 652 12.58 -2.43 -10.27
C LEU A 652 12.46 -1.64 -8.97
N MET A 653 12.75 -0.34 -8.98
CA MET A 653 12.35 0.54 -7.88
C MET A 653 10.86 0.81 -7.99
N ARG A 654 10.07 0.22 -7.09
CA ARG A 654 8.61 0.37 -7.04
C ARG A 654 8.17 1.50 -6.11
N SER A 655 8.75 2.67 -6.39
CA SER A 655 8.63 3.93 -5.66
C SER A 655 9.38 5.02 -6.45
N TRP A 656 9.54 6.20 -5.87
CA TRP A 656 10.41 7.26 -6.36
C TRP A 656 11.19 7.90 -5.21
N PHE A 657 12.28 8.57 -5.56
CA PHE A 657 12.97 9.50 -4.68
C PHE A 657 12.94 10.90 -5.28
N THR A 658 13.06 11.91 -4.43
CA THR A 658 13.27 13.30 -4.87
C THR A 658 14.54 13.81 -4.21
N ALA A 659 15.44 14.36 -5.01
CA ALA A 659 16.59 15.09 -4.50
C ALA A 659 16.33 16.61 -4.59
N MET A 660 16.66 17.34 -3.54
CA MET A 660 16.53 18.80 -3.49
C MET A 660 17.71 19.51 -4.17
N PRO A 661 17.57 20.80 -4.55
CA PRO A 661 18.63 21.56 -5.19
C PRO A 661 19.95 21.54 -4.40
N GLY A 662 21.03 21.09 -5.04
CA GLY A 662 22.37 21.03 -4.46
C GLY A 662 22.58 19.93 -3.41
N GLU A 663 21.56 19.11 -3.15
CA GLU A 663 21.66 17.98 -2.24
C GLU A 663 22.63 16.91 -2.78
N THR A 664 23.33 16.23 -1.88
CA THR A 664 23.92 14.92 -2.16
C THR A 664 23.06 13.85 -1.50
N LEU A 665 22.16 13.26 -2.27
CA LEU A 665 21.29 12.18 -1.82
C LEU A 665 22.08 10.88 -1.85
N SER A 666 22.12 10.17 -0.72
CA SER A 666 22.91 8.95 -0.58
C SER A 666 22.07 7.76 -0.13
N CYS A 667 22.27 6.64 -0.82
CA CYS A 667 21.79 5.32 -0.45
C CYS A 667 22.95 4.34 -0.26
N ILE A 668 22.75 3.30 0.55
CA ILE A 668 23.70 2.21 0.73
C ILE A 668 23.60 1.25 -0.45
N GLY A 669 22.39 0.92 -0.88
CA GLY A 669 22.18 0.03 -2.01
C GLY A 669 20.76 0.08 -2.55
N CYS A 670 20.34 -1.00 -3.20
CA CYS A 670 18.99 -1.13 -3.72
C CYS A 670 18.08 -1.70 -2.65
N HIS A 671 17.37 -0.81 -1.95
CA HIS A 671 16.31 -1.15 -1.01
C HIS A 671 16.85 -1.82 0.27
N GLU A 672 17.89 -1.19 0.82
CA GLU A 672 18.48 -1.49 2.13
C GLU A 672 17.50 -1.23 3.28
N ARG A 673 17.87 -1.68 4.49
CA ARG A 673 17.19 -1.25 5.72
C ARG A 673 17.85 0.05 6.20
N GLN A 674 17.07 0.98 6.76
CA GLN A 674 17.58 2.26 7.31
C GLN A 674 18.71 2.11 8.34
N ASN A 675 18.73 1.00 9.08
CA ASN A 675 19.74 0.74 10.10
C ASN A 675 20.96 -0.02 9.54
N CYS A 676 21.05 -0.22 8.22
CA CYS A 676 22.25 -0.77 7.60
C CYS A 676 23.39 0.24 7.69
N ALA A 677 24.60 -0.26 7.99
CA ALA A 677 25.81 0.55 7.87
C ALA A 677 26.29 0.56 6.41
N PRO A 678 26.78 1.71 5.89
CA PRO A 678 27.47 1.74 4.61
C PRO A 678 28.73 0.86 4.64
N PRO A 679 29.28 0.47 3.48
CA PRO A 679 30.57 -0.23 3.43
C PRO A 679 31.66 0.56 4.16
N ALA A 680 32.47 -0.11 5.00
CA ALA A 680 33.57 0.50 5.75
C ALA A 680 34.79 0.89 4.89
N ARG A 681 34.69 0.76 3.55
CA ARG A 681 35.75 1.06 2.59
C ARG A 681 35.29 2.11 1.60
N ALA A 682 36.21 2.96 1.16
CA ALA A 682 35.96 3.88 0.06
C ALA A 682 35.63 3.09 -1.23
N VAL A 683 34.50 3.38 -1.84
CA VAL A 683 34.06 2.79 -3.12
C VAL A 683 34.50 3.67 -4.29
N MET A 684 34.53 3.13 -5.51
CA MET A 684 34.98 3.85 -6.70
C MET A 684 34.23 5.18 -6.89
N ALA A 685 32.91 5.17 -6.71
CA ALA A 685 32.06 6.36 -6.79
C ALA A 685 32.50 7.50 -5.86
N SER A 686 33.07 7.20 -4.68
CA SER A 686 33.52 8.23 -3.71
C SER A 686 34.69 9.07 -4.20
N ARG A 687 35.38 8.63 -5.27
CA ARG A 687 36.55 9.30 -5.87
C ARG A 687 36.25 9.85 -7.28
N GLN A 688 35.01 9.70 -7.74
CA GLN A 688 34.58 10.10 -9.07
C GLN A 688 33.80 11.42 -9.01
N LYS A 689 33.85 12.16 -10.11
CA LYS A 689 32.88 13.23 -10.34
C LYS A 689 31.53 12.58 -10.70
N PRO A 690 30.39 13.16 -10.29
CA PRO A 690 29.07 12.66 -10.70
C PRO A 690 28.95 12.60 -12.22
N ALA A 691 28.60 11.43 -12.75
CA ALA A 691 28.37 11.24 -14.19
C ALA A 691 27.10 12.00 -14.64
N PRO A 692 27.06 12.57 -15.85
CA PRO A 692 25.81 13.03 -16.45
C PRO A 692 24.94 11.83 -16.85
N ILE A 693 23.63 12.04 -16.93
CA ILE A 693 22.71 11.05 -17.51
C ILE A 693 22.95 11.00 -19.03
N VAL A 694 23.24 9.81 -19.55
CA VAL A 694 23.39 9.57 -20.99
C VAL A 694 21.99 9.40 -21.61
N PRO A 695 21.56 10.29 -22.52
CA PRO A 695 20.20 10.26 -23.06
C PRO A 695 19.87 8.97 -23.83
N TRP A 696 18.64 8.49 -23.71
CA TRP A 696 18.17 7.27 -24.38
C TRP A 696 17.58 7.56 -25.77
N TYR A 697 18.40 7.35 -26.81
CA TYR A 697 18.05 7.52 -28.22
C TYR A 697 17.35 8.86 -28.54
N GLY A 698 17.84 9.95 -27.97
CA GLY A 698 17.28 11.30 -28.14
C GLY A 698 17.11 12.04 -26.80
N PRO A 699 16.50 13.24 -26.81
CA PRO A 699 16.23 13.99 -25.59
C PRO A 699 15.26 13.24 -24.67
N ALA A 700 15.27 13.62 -23.39
CA ALA A 700 14.32 13.10 -22.39
C ALA A 700 12.88 13.38 -22.84
N ARG A 701 12.01 12.36 -22.77
CA ARG A 701 10.63 12.41 -23.29
C ARG A 701 9.74 11.37 -22.65
N THR A 702 8.43 11.53 -22.81
CA THR A 702 7.49 10.49 -22.39
C THR A 702 7.58 9.23 -23.27
N PHE A 703 7.51 8.06 -22.65
CA PHE A 703 7.54 6.75 -23.30
C PHE A 703 6.12 6.29 -23.63
N SER A 704 5.90 5.74 -24.83
CA SER A 704 4.59 5.21 -25.22
C SER A 704 4.70 4.11 -26.26
N PHE A 705 3.65 3.29 -26.36
CA PHE A 705 3.57 2.26 -27.39
C PHE A 705 3.64 2.86 -28.80
N MET A 706 2.92 3.95 -29.07
CA MET A 706 2.80 4.50 -30.42
C MET A 706 4.11 5.12 -30.95
N ASN A 707 4.93 5.72 -30.09
CA ASN A 707 6.21 6.31 -30.52
C ASN A 707 7.39 5.34 -30.40
N GLU A 708 7.34 4.39 -29.46
CA GLU A 708 8.51 3.58 -29.12
C GLU A 708 8.40 2.13 -29.60
N VAL A 709 7.18 1.56 -29.67
CA VAL A 709 6.95 0.13 -29.95
C VAL A 709 6.36 -0.09 -31.33
N GLN A 710 5.28 0.62 -31.69
CA GLN A 710 4.62 0.47 -32.98
C GLN A 710 5.60 0.63 -34.16
N PRO A 711 6.55 1.59 -34.17
CA PRO A 711 7.54 1.68 -35.26
C PRO A 711 8.44 0.45 -35.38
N VAL A 712 8.72 -0.27 -34.29
CA VAL A 712 9.45 -1.54 -34.32
C VAL A 712 8.59 -2.61 -35.00
N LEU A 713 7.30 -2.69 -34.66
CA LEU A 713 6.35 -3.60 -35.31
C LEU A 713 6.20 -3.27 -36.80
N ASP A 714 6.13 -1.99 -37.15
CA ASP A 714 5.99 -1.53 -38.54
C ASP A 714 7.20 -1.95 -39.40
N ARG A 715 8.41 -1.94 -38.83
CA ARG A 715 9.63 -2.37 -39.52
C ARG A 715 9.72 -3.89 -39.67
N HIS A 716 9.33 -4.64 -38.64
CA HIS A 716 9.73 -6.06 -38.52
C HIS A 716 8.58 -7.07 -38.48
N CYS A 717 7.37 -6.67 -38.11
CA CYS A 717 6.28 -7.61 -37.76
C CYS A 717 5.06 -7.51 -38.69
N ILE A 718 4.63 -6.29 -39.07
CA ILE A 718 3.35 -6.10 -39.76
C ILE A 718 3.27 -6.79 -41.13
N ARG A 719 4.40 -7.19 -41.73
CA ARG A 719 4.42 -7.97 -42.99
C ARG A 719 3.63 -9.28 -42.88
N CYS A 720 3.68 -9.92 -41.71
CA CYS A 720 2.96 -11.16 -41.44
C CYS A 720 1.74 -10.95 -40.53
N HIS A 721 1.74 -9.87 -39.75
CA HIS A 721 0.72 -9.53 -38.75
C HIS A 721 -0.20 -8.40 -39.25
N THR A 722 -0.92 -8.64 -40.34
CA THR A 722 -1.91 -7.71 -40.93
C THR A 722 -3.35 -8.04 -40.51
N ALA A 723 -4.27 -7.11 -40.75
CA ALA A 723 -5.72 -7.35 -40.59
C ALA A 723 -6.24 -8.55 -41.41
N GLU A 724 -5.72 -8.76 -42.62
CA GLU A 724 -6.03 -9.93 -43.47
C GLU A 724 -5.39 -11.22 -42.94
N GLY A 725 -4.25 -11.11 -42.24
CA GLY A 725 -3.58 -12.22 -41.55
C GLY A 725 -4.46 -12.90 -40.51
N LYS A 726 -5.46 -12.19 -39.96
CA LYS A 726 -6.49 -12.74 -39.06
C LYS A 726 -7.25 -13.92 -39.69
N ALA A 727 -7.37 -13.98 -41.02
CA ALA A 727 -7.98 -15.09 -41.74
C ALA A 727 -7.09 -16.35 -41.82
N ARG A 728 -5.80 -16.25 -41.49
CA ARG A 728 -4.82 -17.36 -41.50
C ARG A 728 -4.68 -18.03 -40.12
N GLY A 729 -5.79 -18.30 -39.44
CA GLY A 729 -5.82 -19.20 -38.27
C GLY A 729 -5.10 -18.68 -37.02
N GLY A 730 -5.44 -17.48 -36.54
CA GLY A 730 -5.03 -17.03 -35.20
C GLY A 730 -3.75 -16.19 -35.12
N VAL A 731 -3.26 -15.64 -36.24
CA VAL A 731 -2.16 -14.66 -36.25
C VAL A 731 -2.68 -13.30 -35.75
N PRO A 732 -2.06 -12.68 -34.72
CA PRO A 732 -2.50 -11.37 -34.22
C PRO A 732 -2.25 -10.25 -35.23
N ASP A 733 -3.14 -9.26 -35.25
CA ASP A 733 -3.03 -8.07 -36.12
C ASP A 733 -2.29 -6.94 -35.41
N PHE A 734 -1.16 -6.53 -35.96
CA PHE A 734 -0.33 -5.42 -35.47
C PHE A 734 -0.35 -4.19 -36.40
N MET A 735 -1.11 -4.24 -37.50
CA MET A 735 -1.21 -3.18 -38.49
C MET A 735 -2.32 -2.18 -38.16
N THR A 736 -3.45 -2.66 -37.66
CA THR A 736 -4.63 -1.84 -37.34
C THR A 736 -4.38 -1.01 -36.07
N LEU A 737 -4.56 0.31 -36.19
CA LEU A 737 -4.22 1.30 -35.14
C LEU A 737 -5.45 1.92 -34.48
N GLU A 738 -6.64 1.58 -34.98
CA GLU A 738 -7.91 2.02 -34.47
C GLU A 738 -8.11 1.54 -33.03
N ALA A 739 -8.79 2.37 -32.24
CA ALA A 739 -9.17 2.01 -30.88
C ALA A 739 -10.14 0.82 -30.90
N VAL A 740 -9.97 -0.09 -29.94
CA VAL A 740 -10.86 -1.25 -29.80
C VAL A 740 -12.17 -0.84 -29.14
N LYS A 741 -13.29 -0.99 -29.86
CA LYS A 741 -14.63 -0.67 -29.34
C LYS A 741 -14.93 -1.49 -28.07
N GLY A 742 -15.38 -0.81 -27.01
CA GLY A 742 -15.76 -1.42 -25.74
C GLY A 742 -14.59 -1.84 -24.84
N ALA A 743 -13.34 -1.54 -25.24
CA ALA A 743 -12.18 -1.76 -24.39
C ALA A 743 -12.22 -0.83 -23.17
N PRO A 744 -11.89 -1.32 -21.97
CA PRO A 744 -11.88 -0.49 -20.76
C PRO A 744 -10.68 0.47 -20.74
N ALA A 745 -9.55 0.09 -21.34
CA ALA A 745 -8.31 0.87 -21.37
C ALA A 745 -8.04 1.46 -22.77
N PRO A 746 -7.24 2.54 -22.90
CA PRO A 746 -6.80 3.03 -24.19
C PRO A 746 -5.84 2.01 -24.83
N GLY A 747 -5.96 1.85 -26.14
CA GLY A 747 -5.12 0.93 -26.91
C GLY A 747 -5.63 0.76 -28.34
N SER A 748 -4.70 0.72 -29.28
CA SER A 748 -4.97 0.28 -30.66
C SER A 748 -5.19 -1.23 -30.72
N VAL A 749 -5.79 -1.72 -31.82
CA VAL A 749 -5.87 -3.17 -32.09
C VAL A 749 -4.49 -3.83 -31.97
N SER A 750 -3.45 -3.20 -32.51
CA SER A 750 -2.06 -3.65 -32.38
C SER A 750 -1.61 -3.83 -30.92
N TYR A 751 -1.83 -2.83 -30.06
CA TYR A 751 -1.48 -2.92 -28.63
C TYR A 751 -2.21 -4.06 -27.94
N TRP A 752 -3.54 -4.15 -28.11
CA TRP A 752 -4.39 -5.17 -27.50
C TRP A 752 -4.03 -6.60 -27.92
N ASN A 753 -3.40 -6.76 -29.08
CA ASN A 753 -2.94 -8.06 -29.54
C ASN A 753 -1.50 -8.40 -29.11
N LEU A 754 -0.70 -7.41 -28.68
CA LEU A 754 0.71 -7.63 -28.30
C LEU A 754 0.92 -7.70 -26.78
N HIS A 755 0.30 -6.82 -26.00
CA HIS A 755 0.50 -6.78 -24.55
C HIS A 755 0.22 -8.10 -23.81
N PRO A 756 -0.67 -9.01 -24.28
CA PRO A 756 -0.86 -10.33 -23.67
C PRO A 756 0.40 -11.16 -23.50
N TYR A 757 1.40 -10.96 -24.36
CA TYR A 757 2.63 -11.74 -24.37
C TYR A 757 3.71 -11.18 -23.43
N VAL A 758 3.38 -10.16 -22.64
CA VAL A 758 4.27 -9.54 -21.65
C VAL A 758 3.85 -9.98 -20.24
N ARG A 759 4.75 -10.67 -19.54
CA ARG A 759 4.58 -10.96 -18.11
C ARG A 759 5.07 -9.76 -17.31
N ARG A 760 4.23 -9.26 -16.41
CA ARG A 760 4.47 -7.99 -15.73
C ARG A 760 3.68 -7.86 -14.44
N ASN A 761 4.16 -7.01 -13.54
CA ASN A 761 3.50 -6.76 -12.27
C ASN A 761 2.47 -5.65 -12.48
N GLY A 762 1.18 -6.00 -12.52
CA GLY A 762 0.11 -5.02 -12.68
C GLY A 762 0.12 -3.92 -11.60
N PRO A 763 -0.64 -2.82 -11.78
CA PRO A 763 -0.74 -1.70 -10.83
C PRO A 763 -1.23 -2.11 -9.43
N GLU A 764 -1.69 -3.33 -9.27
CA GLU A 764 -2.32 -3.89 -8.06
C GLU A 764 -1.60 -5.14 -7.55
N GLY A 765 -0.56 -5.59 -8.27
CA GLY A 765 0.16 -6.81 -7.92
C GLY A 765 1.00 -6.65 -6.66
N ASN A 766 1.58 -7.77 -6.21
CA ASN A 766 2.26 -7.94 -4.91
C ASN A 766 2.95 -6.67 -4.39
N TYR A 767 2.50 -6.09 -3.27
CA TYR A 767 3.09 -4.88 -2.66
C TYR A 767 4.39 -5.15 -1.89
N LEU A 768 4.69 -6.42 -1.58
CA LEU A 768 5.95 -6.78 -0.95
C LEU A 768 7.12 -6.51 -1.92
N GLY A 769 8.32 -6.40 -1.35
CA GLY A 769 9.53 -6.28 -2.15
C GLY A 769 9.66 -7.47 -3.10
N LEU A 770 9.81 -7.19 -4.39
CA LEU A 770 9.96 -8.23 -5.41
C LEU A 770 11.35 -8.85 -5.34
N ALA A 771 11.41 -10.15 -5.63
CA ALA A 771 12.68 -10.80 -5.89
C ALA A 771 13.34 -10.19 -7.14
N PRO A 772 14.67 -10.09 -7.19
CA PRO A 772 15.35 -9.69 -8.40
C PRO A 772 14.97 -10.61 -9.54
N THR A 773 14.83 -10.05 -10.74
CA THR A 773 14.44 -10.74 -11.97
C THR A 773 13.07 -11.43 -11.95
N GLU A 774 12.22 -11.19 -10.94
CA GLU A 774 10.87 -11.78 -10.89
C GLU A 774 10.09 -11.45 -12.16
N PHE A 775 10.05 -10.19 -12.62
CA PHE A 775 9.42 -9.77 -13.88
C PHE A 775 10.44 -9.40 -14.95
N PHE A 776 11.52 -10.17 -15.06
CA PHE A 776 12.57 -9.91 -16.04
C PHE A 776 12.05 -10.07 -17.47
N ALA A 777 12.60 -9.32 -18.43
CA ALA A 777 12.13 -9.32 -19.82
C ALA A 777 12.02 -10.73 -20.44
N ASP A 778 12.95 -11.63 -20.14
CA ASP A 778 12.94 -13.00 -20.67
C ASP A 778 12.00 -13.98 -19.95
N THR A 779 11.22 -13.52 -18.97
CA THR A 779 10.06 -14.24 -18.43
C THR A 779 8.80 -13.97 -19.27
N SER A 780 8.83 -12.96 -20.15
CA SER A 780 7.77 -12.68 -21.10
C SER A 780 7.85 -13.60 -22.31
N GLU A 781 6.71 -14.15 -22.72
CA GLU A 781 6.62 -15.00 -23.91
C GLU A 781 7.09 -14.25 -25.17
N LEU A 782 6.80 -12.94 -25.29
CA LEU A 782 7.24 -12.11 -26.41
C LEU A 782 8.76 -12.14 -26.60
N TYR A 783 9.52 -11.91 -25.52
CA TYR A 783 10.98 -11.91 -25.58
C TYR A 783 11.51 -13.29 -25.96
N GLN A 784 10.96 -14.35 -25.34
CA GLN A 784 11.41 -15.71 -25.60
C GLN A 784 11.17 -16.13 -27.04
N LEU A 785 9.99 -15.82 -27.61
CA LEU A 785 9.66 -16.11 -29.00
C LEU A 785 10.65 -15.45 -29.97
N LEU A 786 10.94 -14.16 -29.76
CA LEU A 786 11.84 -13.40 -30.62
C LEU A 786 13.29 -13.89 -30.49
N LYS A 787 13.78 -14.12 -29.26
CA LYS A 787 15.16 -14.54 -29.00
C LYS A 787 15.41 -16.01 -29.36
N LYS A 788 14.40 -16.90 -29.29
CA LYS A 788 14.48 -18.29 -29.82
C LYS A 788 14.52 -18.32 -31.36
N GLY A 789 14.04 -17.25 -31.99
CA GLY A 789 13.90 -17.09 -33.43
C GLY A 789 12.44 -17.18 -33.87
N HIS A 790 11.95 -16.12 -34.54
CA HIS A 790 10.58 -16.03 -35.04
C HIS A 790 10.59 -15.75 -36.54
N HIS A 791 10.42 -16.81 -37.36
CA HIS A 791 10.33 -16.72 -38.82
C HIS A 791 11.46 -15.92 -39.53
N GLY A 792 12.68 -15.94 -38.97
CA GLY A 792 13.83 -15.25 -39.55
C GLY A 792 13.83 -13.73 -39.35
N VAL A 793 13.02 -13.21 -38.43
CA VAL A 793 13.06 -11.80 -38.03
C VAL A 793 14.30 -11.54 -37.18
N GLU A 794 15.14 -10.60 -37.62
CA GLU A 794 16.29 -10.07 -36.89
C GLU A 794 16.11 -8.56 -36.70
N MET A 795 16.56 -8.03 -35.56
CA MET A 795 16.37 -6.62 -35.21
C MET A 795 17.68 -6.00 -34.70
N PRO A 796 17.95 -4.72 -35.02
CA PRO A 796 19.08 -4.00 -34.46
C PRO A 796 18.92 -3.81 -32.94
N GLN A 797 20.03 -3.57 -32.24
CA GLN A 797 20.04 -3.44 -30.78
C GLN A 797 19.10 -2.34 -30.26
N GLU A 798 18.96 -1.23 -30.98
CA GLU A 798 18.05 -0.15 -30.59
C GLU A 798 16.58 -0.62 -30.56
N ASP A 799 16.15 -1.37 -31.57
CA ASP A 799 14.78 -1.90 -31.63
C ASP A 799 14.54 -2.94 -30.54
N TRP A 800 15.54 -3.77 -30.22
CA TRP A 800 15.53 -4.63 -29.04
C TRP A 800 15.37 -3.83 -27.75
N ASN A 801 16.16 -2.77 -27.58
CA ASN A 801 16.13 -1.94 -26.39
C ASN A 801 14.78 -1.24 -26.22
N ARG A 802 14.10 -0.85 -27.30
CA ARG A 802 12.76 -0.28 -27.25
C ARG A 802 11.72 -1.29 -26.75
N LEU A 803 11.73 -2.52 -27.27
CA LEU A 803 10.84 -3.59 -26.81
C LEU A 803 11.12 -3.99 -25.35
N VAL A 804 12.40 -4.17 -24.99
CA VAL A 804 12.81 -4.49 -23.61
C VAL A 804 12.40 -3.38 -22.65
N THR A 805 12.65 -2.12 -23.00
CA THR A 805 12.26 -0.98 -22.16
C THR A 805 10.73 -0.90 -22.00
N TRP A 806 9.96 -1.20 -23.06
CA TRP A 806 8.50 -1.26 -22.95
C TRP A 806 8.03 -2.34 -21.98
N MET A 807 8.63 -3.53 -22.02
CA MET A 807 8.35 -4.62 -21.07
C MET A 807 8.74 -4.22 -19.64
N ASP A 808 9.95 -3.71 -19.44
CA ASP A 808 10.46 -3.25 -18.14
C ASP A 808 9.63 -2.09 -17.54
N MET A 809 8.97 -1.29 -18.37
CA MET A 809 8.10 -0.18 -17.95
C MET A 809 6.63 -0.61 -17.73
N ASN A 810 6.35 -1.92 -17.71
CA ASN A 810 5.01 -2.49 -17.50
C ASN A 810 4.05 -2.32 -18.71
N ALA A 811 4.61 -2.25 -19.91
CA ALA A 811 3.90 -2.17 -21.19
C ALA A 811 2.83 -1.04 -21.29
N PRO A 812 3.22 0.24 -21.07
CA PRO A 812 2.31 1.37 -21.21
C PRO A 812 1.91 1.60 -22.68
N TYR A 813 0.69 2.07 -22.88
CA TYR A 813 0.17 2.53 -24.17
C TYR A 813 0.30 4.04 -24.33
N LEU A 814 -0.23 4.83 -23.39
CA LEU A 814 -0.24 6.29 -23.48
C LEU A 814 1.12 6.92 -23.17
N GLY A 815 1.43 8.00 -23.89
CA GLY A 815 2.58 8.89 -23.61
C GLY A 815 2.20 10.33 -23.25
N GLU A 816 0.90 10.63 -23.20
CA GLU A 816 0.38 11.95 -22.84
C GLU A 816 -1.03 11.87 -22.24
N TRP A 817 -1.42 12.91 -21.51
CA TRP A 817 -2.77 13.08 -20.98
C TRP A 817 -3.66 13.78 -22.03
N PRO A 818 -4.64 13.09 -22.64
CA PRO A 818 -5.35 13.62 -23.82
C PRO A 818 -6.31 14.76 -23.47
N GLY A 819 -6.45 15.74 -24.38
CA GLY A 819 -7.48 16.79 -24.35
C GLY A 819 -6.99 18.17 -23.85
N GLU A 820 -7.55 19.24 -24.43
CA GLU A 820 -7.15 20.65 -24.18
C GLU A 820 -7.20 21.05 -22.70
N ARG A 821 -8.19 20.54 -21.94
CA ARG A 821 -8.29 20.76 -20.50
C ARG A 821 -7.02 20.29 -19.76
N ASN A 822 -6.52 19.12 -20.13
CA ASN A 822 -5.32 18.55 -19.52
C ASN A 822 -4.08 19.37 -19.89
N GLU A 823 -3.99 19.88 -21.12
CA GLU A 823 -2.91 20.80 -21.52
C GLU A 823 -2.91 22.08 -20.68
N GLY A 824 -4.08 22.68 -20.45
CA GLY A 824 -4.22 23.85 -19.57
C GLY A 824 -3.80 23.57 -18.12
N LEU A 825 -4.21 22.43 -17.57
CA LEU A 825 -3.83 22.00 -16.21
C LEU A 825 -2.33 21.72 -16.10
N LEU A 826 -1.73 21.06 -17.09
CA LEU A 826 -0.30 20.79 -17.14
C LEU A 826 0.50 22.09 -17.27
N LYS A 827 0.05 23.05 -18.11
CA LYS A 827 0.68 24.37 -18.18
C LYS A 827 0.66 25.07 -16.82
N ARG A 828 -0.49 25.06 -16.13
CA ARG A 828 -0.62 25.62 -14.77
C ARG A 828 0.27 24.88 -13.76
N ARG A 829 0.37 23.55 -13.85
CA ARG A 829 1.28 22.74 -13.03
C ARG A 829 2.73 23.21 -13.18
N TYR A 830 3.22 23.35 -14.42
CA TYR A 830 4.62 23.73 -14.65
C TYR A 830 4.92 25.17 -14.22
N ASP A 831 3.97 26.09 -14.38
CA ASP A 831 4.06 27.46 -13.85
C ASP A 831 4.23 27.46 -12.32
N LEU A 832 3.37 26.73 -11.60
CA LEU A 832 3.46 26.59 -10.15
C LEU A 832 4.70 25.81 -9.71
N HIS A 833 5.12 24.82 -10.49
CA HIS A 833 6.35 24.08 -10.25
C HIS A 833 7.57 25.01 -10.33
N GLY A 834 7.68 25.80 -11.40
CA GLY A 834 8.73 26.83 -11.53
C GLY A 834 8.71 27.83 -10.39
N ARG A 835 7.53 28.35 -10.03
CA ARG A 835 7.36 29.31 -8.93
C ARG A 835 7.82 28.78 -7.57
N PHE A 836 7.47 27.54 -7.22
CA PHE A 836 7.68 27.01 -5.87
C PHE A 836 8.88 26.07 -5.73
N SER A 837 9.52 25.66 -6.81
CA SER A 837 10.73 24.82 -6.76
C SER A 837 11.93 25.46 -7.43
N GLY A 838 11.72 26.47 -8.29
CA GLY A 838 12.75 27.03 -9.16
C GLY A 838 13.13 26.10 -10.32
N ALA A 839 12.55 24.91 -10.46
CA ALA A 839 12.83 23.98 -11.55
C ALA A 839 11.83 24.14 -12.70
N GLU A 840 12.31 23.99 -13.94
CA GLU A 840 11.50 24.04 -15.15
C GLU A 840 11.26 22.64 -15.71
N ARG A 841 10.26 22.52 -16.60
CA ARG A 841 10.07 21.30 -17.39
C ARG A 841 11.26 21.10 -18.33
N ASN A 842 11.94 19.97 -18.21
CA ASN A 842 13.21 19.66 -18.87
C ASN A 842 13.14 18.43 -19.81
N TYR A 843 11.93 18.08 -20.27
CA TYR A 843 11.70 17.00 -21.23
C TYR A 843 10.73 17.45 -22.33
N VAL A 844 10.80 16.78 -23.49
CA VAL A 844 9.91 17.04 -24.64
C VAL A 844 8.65 16.18 -24.55
N THR A 845 7.54 16.70 -25.07
CA THR A 845 6.27 15.96 -25.08
C THR A 845 6.22 14.96 -26.23
N MET A 846 5.25 14.04 -26.19
CA MET A 846 4.97 13.11 -27.29
C MET A 846 4.76 13.82 -28.64
N LYS A 847 3.97 14.89 -28.66
CA LYS A 847 3.65 15.66 -29.88
C LYS A 847 4.90 16.27 -30.52
N ASP A 848 5.89 16.59 -29.70
CA ASP A 848 7.14 17.24 -30.10
C ASP A 848 8.26 16.21 -30.38
N SER A 849 8.00 14.91 -30.14
CA SER A 849 8.96 13.85 -30.41
C SER A 849 9.08 13.57 -31.90
N LEU A 850 10.31 13.58 -32.43
CA LEU A 850 10.62 13.51 -33.86
C LEU A 850 10.70 12.08 -34.44
N PHE A 851 10.38 11.05 -33.67
CA PHE A 851 10.48 9.67 -34.16
C PHE A 851 9.27 9.32 -35.06
N ARG A 852 9.36 9.70 -36.33
CA ARG A 852 8.37 9.36 -37.37
C ARG A 852 8.74 8.04 -38.05
N ARG A 853 7.70 7.29 -38.45
CA ARG A 853 7.75 6.07 -39.26
C ARG A 853 8.55 6.27 -40.55
N SER A 854 9.86 6.10 -40.52
CA SER A 854 10.67 5.90 -41.74
C SER A 854 10.78 4.40 -42.00
N ALA A 855 9.90 3.90 -42.85
CA ALA A 855 9.91 2.53 -43.32
C ALA A 855 11.05 2.35 -44.35
N GLY A 856 12.20 1.86 -43.88
CA GLY A 856 13.15 1.16 -44.73
C GLY A 856 12.83 -0.33 -44.69
N VAL A 857 12.00 -0.81 -45.62
CA VAL A 857 11.69 -2.24 -45.75
C VAL A 857 12.88 -2.91 -46.42
N SER A 858 13.71 -3.63 -45.66
CA SER A 858 14.62 -4.61 -46.25
C SER A 858 13.90 -5.96 -46.33
N LYS A 859 14.04 -6.67 -47.46
CA LYS A 859 13.50 -8.02 -47.65
C LYS A 859 14.45 -9.02 -47.00
N PRO A 860 14.05 -9.82 -46.01
CA PRO A 860 14.65 -11.12 -45.81
C PRO A 860 14.16 -12.06 -46.90
N ASP A 861 15.10 -12.81 -47.46
CA ASP A 861 14.86 -13.86 -48.44
C ASP A 861 13.85 -14.87 -47.86
N ALA A 862 12.88 -15.29 -48.67
CA ALA A 862 11.92 -16.29 -48.24
C ALA A 862 12.66 -17.62 -48.14
N GLY A 863 13.18 -17.92 -46.95
CA GLY A 863 13.87 -19.17 -46.66
C GLY A 863 13.04 -20.35 -47.20
N LYS A 864 13.66 -21.15 -48.07
CA LYS A 864 13.03 -22.31 -48.71
C LYS A 864 12.39 -23.22 -47.65
N PRO A 865 11.22 -23.82 -47.93
CA PRO A 865 10.64 -24.82 -47.05
C PRO A 865 11.67 -25.92 -46.82
N ILE A 866 11.98 -26.16 -45.54
CA ILE A 866 12.90 -27.23 -45.14
C ILE A 866 12.22 -28.55 -45.48
N ALA A 867 12.85 -29.31 -46.37
CA ALA A 867 12.38 -30.62 -46.78
C ALA A 867 12.34 -31.58 -45.59
N ARG A 868 11.24 -32.33 -45.47
CA ARG A 868 11.05 -33.37 -44.47
C ARG A 868 12.11 -34.47 -44.68
N THR A 869 13.05 -34.59 -43.75
CA THR A 869 13.90 -35.79 -43.67
C THR A 869 13.21 -36.80 -42.75
N GLY A 870 12.56 -37.79 -43.37
CA GLY A 870 12.07 -38.98 -42.66
C GLY A 870 13.25 -39.79 -42.14
N GLY A 871 13.68 -39.54 -40.90
CA GLY A 871 14.64 -40.38 -40.20
C GLY A 871 14.02 -41.73 -39.84
N LYS A 872 14.78 -42.83 -40.00
CA LYS A 872 14.39 -44.18 -39.55
C LYS A 872 14.08 -44.16 -38.04
N SER A 873 13.05 -44.90 -37.61
CA SER A 873 12.73 -45.08 -36.18
C SER A 873 13.92 -45.72 -35.44
N VAL A 874 14.20 -45.24 -34.23
CA VAL A 874 15.21 -45.81 -33.35
C VAL A 874 14.47 -46.70 -32.34
N PRO A 875 14.84 -48.00 -32.19
CA PRO A 875 14.21 -48.87 -31.20
C PRO A 875 14.38 -48.29 -29.80
N VAL A 876 13.28 -48.04 -29.08
CA VAL A 876 13.33 -47.58 -27.69
C VAL A 876 13.22 -48.80 -26.77
N PRO A 877 14.09 -48.93 -25.74
CA PRO A 877 14.03 -50.03 -24.79
C PRO A 877 12.74 -50.06 -23.98
N GLU A 878 12.22 -51.26 -23.72
CA GLU A 878 11.05 -51.47 -22.85
C GLU A 878 11.32 -51.02 -21.40
N PRO A 879 10.30 -50.50 -20.68
CA PRO A 879 10.42 -50.09 -19.28
C PRO A 879 10.81 -51.26 -18.38
N ARG A 880 11.75 -51.06 -17.46
CA ARG A 880 12.13 -52.09 -16.46
C ARG A 880 11.25 -52.10 -15.21
N ASN A 881 10.41 -51.07 -14.99
CA ASN A 881 9.50 -50.91 -13.85
C ASN A 881 10.13 -51.09 -12.44
N GLU A 882 11.45 -50.96 -12.30
CA GLU A 882 12.12 -51.00 -11.01
C GLU A 882 11.96 -49.66 -10.26
N THR A 883 11.82 -49.74 -8.92
CA THR A 883 11.57 -48.58 -8.05
C THR A 883 12.55 -48.57 -6.88
N LEU A 884 13.06 -47.39 -6.54
CA LEU A 884 13.93 -47.14 -5.38
C LEU A 884 13.34 -46.01 -4.55
N THR A 885 13.16 -46.21 -3.25
CA THR A 885 12.71 -45.15 -2.33
C THR A 885 13.81 -44.78 -1.36
N VAL A 886 14.00 -43.48 -1.15
CA VAL A 886 14.96 -42.88 -0.22
C VAL A 886 14.18 -42.12 0.85
N ASP A 887 14.53 -42.36 2.11
CA ASP A 887 14.00 -41.64 3.26
C ASP A 887 14.77 -40.33 3.50
N LEU A 888 14.05 -39.20 3.54
CA LEU A 888 14.59 -37.88 3.82
C LEU A 888 14.40 -37.46 5.29
N GLY A 889 13.84 -38.34 6.12
CA GLY A 889 13.52 -38.14 7.54
C GLY A 889 12.15 -37.51 7.76
N ASP A 890 11.63 -37.65 8.99
CA ASP A 890 10.32 -37.14 9.44
C ASP A 890 9.14 -37.59 8.55
N GLY A 891 9.22 -38.81 8.01
CA GLY A 891 8.17 -39.40 7.17
C GLY A 891 8.15 -38.91 5.72
N VAL A 892 9.08 -38.04 5.31
CA VAL A 892 9.19 -37.53 3.93
C VAL A 892 10.09 -38.46 3.10
N ASN A 893 9.56 -38.99 2.00
CA ASN A 893 10.26 -39.92 1.11
C ASN A 893 10.42 -39.36 -0.31
N MET A 894 11.43 -39.86 -1.03
CA MET A 894 11.63 -39.60 -2.46
C MET A 894 11.75 -40.93 -3.21
N THR A 895 10.92 -41.11 -4.24
CA THR A 895 10.86 -42.33 -5.04
C THR A 895 11.45 -42.11 -6.42
N PHE A 896 12.21 -43.08 -6.90
CA PHE A 896 12.92 -43.06 -8.18
C PHE A 896 12.49 -44.24 -9.05
N ARG A 897 12.44 -44.02 -10.37
CA ARG A 897 12.24 -45.03 -11.41
C ARG A 897 13.52 -45.33 -12.15
N ARG A 898 13.69 -46.59 -12.54
CA ARG A 898 14.83 -47.04 -13.31
C ARG A 898 14.64 -46.78 -14.81
N ILE A 899 15.51 -45.94 -15.37
CA ILE A 899 15.50 -45.57 -16.79
C ILE A 899 16.55 -46.41 -17.55
N PRO A 900 16.16 -47.16 -18.60
CA PRO A 900 17.08 -48.04 -19.31
C PRO A 900 18.04 -47.28 -20.22
N ALA A 901 19.27 -47.79 -20.39
CA ALA A 901 20.18 -47.35 -21.45
C ALA A 901 19.54 -47.58 -22.84
N GLY A 902 19.74 -46.66 -23.77
CA GLY A 902 19.09 -46.70 -25.08
C GLY A 902 19.51 -45.56 -26.00
N LYS A 903 18.88 -45.47 -27.18
CA LYS A 903 19.09 -44.38 -28.14
C LYS A 903 17.76 -43.75 -28.48
N PHE A 904 17.76 -42.44 -28.76
CA PHE A 904 16.57 -41.72 -29.19
C PHE A 904 16.92 -40.56 -30.11
N ARG A 905 15.89 -39.96 -30.72
CA ARG A 905 16.02 -38.75 -31.53
C ARG A 905 15.81 -37.53 -30.64
N MET A 906 16.87 -36.76 -30.42
CA MET A 906 16.86 -35.53 -29.64
C MET A 906 16.58 -34.32 -30.54
N GLY A 907 15.68 -33.44 -30.09
CA GLY A 907 15.27 -32.23 -30.82
C GLY A 907 13.99 -32.38 -31.63
N ASN A 908 13.70 -31.35 -32.43
CA ASN A 908 12.51 -31.32 -33.29
C ASN A 908 12.75 -30.52 -34.58
N GLU A 909 12.51 -31.14 -35.74
CA GLU A 909 12.64 -30.48 -37.04
C GLU A 909 11.49 -29.49 -37.33
N ARG A 910 10.45 -29.39 -36.49
CA ARG A 910 9.29 -28.52 -36.73
C ARG A 910 9.40 -27.15 -36.08
N GLU A 911 10.10 -27.02 -34.95
CA GLU A 911 9.89 -25.88 -34.03
C GLU A 911 10.75 -24.65 -34.29
N THR A 912 11.99 -24.70 -33.86
CA THR A 912 12.86 -23.52 -33.82
C THR A 912 14.29 -23.91 -34.18
N PRO A 913 15.10 -22.96 -34.68
CA PRO A 913 16.53 -23.21 -34.88
C PRO A 913 17.24 -23.76 -33.63
N ALA A 914 16.76 -23.43 -32.42
CA ALA A 914 17.33 -23.88 -31.16
C ALA A 914 17.16 -25.39 -30.87
N GLU A 915 16.17 -26.03 -31.52
CA GLU A 915 15.86 -27.47 -31.36
C GLU A 915 16.34 -28.30 -32.56
N ARG A 916 17.09 -27.68 -33.48
CA ARG A 916 17.58 -28.28 -34.73
C ARG A 916 19.11 -28.22 -34.83
N PRO A 917 19.73 -29.13 -35.59
CA PRO A 917 19.11 -30.29 -36.23
C PRO A 917 18.79 -31.39 -35.21
N VAL A 918 17.83 -32.24 -35.55
CA VAL A 918 17.57 -33.47 -34.81
C VAL A 918 18.78 -34.39 -34.92
N SER A 919 19.19 -34.97 -33.79
CA SER A 919 20.35 -35.87 -33.73
C SER A 919 20.01 -37.14 -32.97
N THR A 920 20.64 -38.26 -33.34
CA THR A 920 20.51 -39.51 -32.57
C THR A 920 21.46 -39.44 -31.39
N VAL A 921 20.92 -39.52 -30.17
CA VAL A 921 21.68 -39.43 -28.92
C VAL A 921 21.57 -40.75 -28.16
N GLY A 922 22.68 -41.20 -27.58
CA GLY A 922 22.76 -42.43 -26.80
C GLY A 922 22.85 -42.15 -25.31
N ILE A 923 22.04 -42.85 -24.53
CA ILE A 923 22.16 -42.97 -23.08
C ILE A 923 22.91 -44.28 -22.81
N GLU A 924 24.19 -44.19 -22.48
CA GLU A 924 25.09 -45.35 -22.41
C GLU A 924 24.81 -46.29 -21.23
N ARG A 925 24.39 -45.72 -20.10
CA ARG A 925 24.13 -46.46 -18.86
C ARG A 925 22.72 -46.18 -18.34
N PRO A 926 22.05 -47.19 -17.76
CA PRO A 926 20.82 -46.93 -17.04
C PRO A 926 21.09 -46.03 -15.83
N PHE A 927 20.08 -45.30 -15.39
CA PHE A 927 20.15 -44.42 -14.22
C PHE A 927 18.81 -44.42 -13.49
N TRP A 928 18.79 -43.95 -12.25
CA TRP A 928 17.53 -43.74 -11.53
C TRP A 928 17.11 -42.28 -11.67
N MET A 929 15.83 -42.01 -11.88
CA MET A 929 15.28 -40.65 -11.94
C MET A 929 14.13 -40.51 -10.95
N GLY A 930 14.07 -39.39 -10.23
CA GLY A 930 12.95 -39.06 -9.38
C GLY A 930 11.64 -39.17 -10.16
N GLU A 931 10.65 -39.87 -9.59
CA GLU A 931 9.41 -40.17 -10.32
C GLU A 931 8.57 -38.92 -10.63
N ALA A 932 8.81 -37.81 -9.93
CA ALA A 932 8.29 -36.48 -10.19
C ALA A 932 9.33 -35.41 -9.82
N GLU A 933 9.01 -34.12 -9.94
CA GLU A 933 9.83 -33.03 -9.45
C GLU A 933 10.03 -33.10 -7.93
N VAL A 934 11.11 -32.48 -7.45
CA VAL A 934 11.33 -32.33 -6.00
C VAL A 934 10.21 -31.47 -5.41
N THR A 935 9.52 -31.96 -4.39
CA THR A 935 8.44 -31.23 -3.73
C THR A 935 8.95 -30.20 -2.73
N LEU A 936 8.09 -29.26 -2.34
CA LEU A 936 8.40 -28.25 -1.33
C LEU A 936 8.76 -28.89 0.02
N GLU A 937 8.04 -29.92 0.47
CA GLU A 937 8.39 -30.66 1.70
C GLU A 937 9.72 -31.40 1.59
N GLN A 938 10.06 -31.99 0.44
CA GLN A 938 11.33 -32.64 0.21
C GLN A 938 12.47 -31.62 0.24
N TYR A 939 12.30 -30.47 -0.41
CA TYR A 939 13.29 -29.40 -0.43
C TYR A 939 13.50 -28.78 0.96
N ARG A 940 12.44 -28.64 1.77
CA ARG A 940 12.51 -28.15 3.15
C ARG A 940 13.29 -29.06 4.10
N ARG A 941 13.57 -30.30 3.71
CA ARG A 941 14.55 -31.16 4.43
C ARG A 941 15.99 -30.67 4.30
N PHE A 942 16.28 -29.94 3.23
CA PHE A 942 17.56 -29.30 2.97
C PHE A 942 17.57 -27.83 3.43
N ASP A 943 16.50 -27.09 3.17
CA ASP A 943 16.36 -25.67 3.48
C ASP A 943 15.01 -25.38 4.16
N PRO A 944 14.91 -25.52 5.50
CA PRO A 944 13.64 -25.46 6.22
C PRO A 944 12.87 -24.15 6.08
N GLU A 945 13.56 -23.04 5.80
CA GLU A 945 12.98 -21.70 5.68
C GLU A 945 12.55 -21.37 4.25
N TYR A 946 12.78 -22.26 3.28
CA TYR A 946 12.45 -22.01 1.88
C TYR A 946 10.93 -21.89 1.65
N VAL A 947 10.55 -20.93 0.80
CA VAL A 947 9.17 -20.69 0.37
C VAL A 947 9.13 -20.50 -1.15
N ASN A 948 8.12 -21.05 -1.81
CA ASN A 948 7.86 -20.75 -3.23
C ASN A 948 7.32 -19.31 -3.36
N GLY A 949 6.56 -18.84 -2.37
CA GLY A 949 6.03 -17.48 -2.29
C GLY A 949 4.67 -17.35 -2.96
N TRP A 950 4.50 -16.30 -3.77
CA TRP A 950 3.19 -15.93 -4.31
C TRP A 950 3.18 -15.92 -5.84
N TYR A 951 2.02 -16.18 -6.42
CA TYR A 951 1.77 -15.99 -7.86
C TYR A 951 0.69 -14.93 -8.10
N ASP A 952 0.82 -14.22 -9.22
CA ASP A 952 0.11 -12.98 -9.50
C ASP A 952 -1.41 -13.14 -9.62
N MET A 953 -2.13 -12.08 -9.26
CA MET A 953 -3.54 -11.85 -9.62
C MET A 953 -3.60 -10.67 -10.58
N HIS A 954 -4.60 -10.65 -11.47
CA HIS A 954 -4.82 -9.56 -12.42
C HIS A 954 -6.10 -8.81 -12.10
N TYR A 955 -6.17 -7.57 -12.56
CA TYR A 955 -7.18 -6.58 -12.27
C TYR A 955 -7.06 -6.04 -10.84
N LYS A 956 -8.16 -5.53 -10.28
CA LYS A 956 -8.13 -4.61 -9.15
C LYS A 956 -8.62 -5.20 -7.84
N ASP A 957 -8.44 -4.42 -6.77
CA ASP A 957 -8.92 -4.73 -5.42
C ASP A 957 -8.16 -5.88 -4.75
N GLN A 958 -6.87 -6.02 -5.07
CA GLN A 958 -6.01 -7.05 -4.51
C GLN A 958 -5.62 -6.73 -3.05
N VAL A 959 -6.07 -7.57 -2.10
CA VAL A 959 -5.78 -7.37 -0.66
C VAL A 959 -4.69 -8.28 -0.09
N ARG A 960 -4.02 -9.06 -0.95
CA ARG A 960 -2.95 -10.00 -0.59
C ARG A 960 -1.91 -10.05 -1.72
N PRO A 961 -0.70 -10.58 -1.47
CA PRO A 961 0.36 -10.64 -2.48
C PRO A 961 0.01 -11.39 -3.76
N GLY A 962 -0.89 -12.38 -3.70
CA GLY A 962 -1.17 -13.28 -4.81
C GLY A 962 -1.88 -14.56 -4.37
N TYR A 963 -1.85 -15.59 -5.21
CA TYR A 963 -2.13 -16.98 -4.86
C TYR A 963 -0.93 -17.60 -4.12
N ASP A 964 -1.21 -18.34 -3.06
CA ASP A 964 -0.19 -18.95 -2.19
C ASP A 964 0.40 -20.21 -2.86
N MET A 965 1.68 -20.15 -3.21
CA MET A 965 2.41 -21.24 -3.88
C MET A 965 3.02 -22.24 -2.89
N ASP A 966 2.73 -22.07 -1.60
CA ASP A 966 3.14 -22.93 -0.49
C ASP A 966 1.95 -23.66 0.15
N ALA A 967 0.72 -23.44 -0.35
CA ALA A 967 -0.52 -23.94 0.23
C ALA A 967 -0.62 -25.47 0.31
N ASP A 968 0.14 -26.22 -0.50
CA ASP A 968 0.29 -27.66 -0.40
C ASP A 968 1.79 -28.04 -0.39
N PRO A 969 2.28 -28.74 0.65
CA PRO A 969 3.68 -29.17 0.74
C PRO A 969 4.13 -30.09 -0.40
N ARG A 970 3.19 -30.72 -1.11
CA ARG A 970 3.44 -31.63 -2.24
C ARG A 970 3.54 -30.92 -3.58
N PHE A 971 3.36 -29.60 -3.62
CA PHE A 971 3.69 -28.82 -4.82
C PHE A 971 5.18 -28.96 -5.16
N PRO A 972 5.55 -28.91 -6.44
CA PRO A 972 6.96 -28.87 -6.82
C PRO A 972 7.61 -27.59 -6.26
N VAL A 973 8.87 -27.70 -5.86
CA VAL A 973 9.66 -26.54 -5.47
C VAL A 973 10.01 -25.75 -6.73
N ILE A 974 9.75 -24.44 -6.73
CA ILE A 974 10.00 -23.50 -7.85
C ILE A 974 10.76 -22.28 -7.34
N ARG A 975 11.28 -21.41 -8.23
CA ARG A 975 12.16 -20.27 -7.87
C ARG A 975 13.48 -20.71 -7.22
N VAL A 976 13.93 -21.93 -7.48
CA VAL A 976 15.23 -22.42 -7.01
C VAL A 976 16.27 -22.13 -8.08
N PRO A 977 17.33 -21.35 -7.81
CA PRO A 977 18.45 -21.23 -8.73
C PRO A 977 19.09 -22.60 -8.99
N TRP A 978 19.56 -22.83 -10.22
CA TRP A 978 20.28 -24.06 -10.58
C TRP A 978 21.41 -24.41 -9.60
N ALA A 979 22.17 -23.41 -9.15
CA ALA A 979 23.26 -23.61 -8.19
C ALA A 979 22.76 -24.22 -6.86
N ARG A 980 21.59 -23.78 -6.37
CA ARG A 980 20.95 -24.33 -5.16
C ARG A 980 20.37 -25.72 -5.40
N ALA A 981 19.83 -25.99 -6.58
CA ALA A 981 19.39 -27.33 -6.96
C ALA A 981 20.57 -28.34 -6.99
N MET A 982 21.75 -27.92 -7.45
CA MET A 982 22.97 -28.73 -7.37
C MET A 982 23.48 -28.91 -5.93
N GLU A 983 23.28 -27.93 -5.05
CA GLU A 983 23.56 -28.08 -3.61
C GLU A 983 22.62 -29.09 -2.95
N PHE A 984 21.33 -29.06 -3.28
CA PHE A 984 20.38 -30.08 -2.85
C PHE A 984 20.83 -31.48 -3.30
N CYS A 985 21.29 -31.63 -4.55
CA CYS A 985 21.83 -32.91 -5.05
C CYS A 985 23.05 -33.38 -4.24
N ARG A 986 23.97 -32.46 -3.91
CA ARG A 986 25.15 -32.77 -3.07
C ARG A 986 24.74 -33.20 -1.66
N TRP A 987 23.79 -32.49 -1.06
CA TRP A 987 23.23 -32.84 0.24
C TRP A 987 22.59 -34.24 0.22
N LEU A 988 21.76 -34.53 -0.79
CA LEU A 988 21.11 -35.82 -0.93
C LEU A 988 22.11 -36.95 -1.20
N SER A 989 23.19 -36.66 -1.95
CA SER A 989 24.30 -37.60 -2.13
C SER A 989 24.95 -37.96 -0.79
N GLY A 990 25.26 -36.95 0.03
CA GLY A 990 25.84 -37.15 1.35
C GLY A 990 24.92 -37.94 2.29
N LYS A 991 23.60 -37.72 2.19
CA LYS A 991 22.60 -38.42 3.00
C LYS A 991 22.42 -39.89 2.61
N THR A 992 22.55 -40.22 1.33
CA THR A 992 22.22 -41.55 0.80
C THR A 992 23.43 -42.42 0.49
N GLY A 993 24.62 -41.82 0.41
CA GLY A 993 25.82 -42.47 -0.14
C GLY A 993 25.76 -42.73 -1.65
N LYS A 994 24.72 -42.24 -2.35
CA LYS A 994 24.54 -42.41 -3.79
C LYS A 994 24.98 -41.16 -4.54
N LYS A 995 25.36 -41.29 -5.82
CA LYS A 995 25.76 -40.14 -6.64
C LYS A 995 24.52 -39.45 -7.23
N VAL A 996 24.01 -38.45 -6.51
CA VAL A 996 22.83 -37.68 -6.91
C VAL A 996 23.22 -36.41 -7.67
N THR A 997 22.53 -36.11 -8.75
CA THR A 997 22.75 -34.91 -9.60
C THR A 997 21.45 -34.52 -10.31
N LEU A 998 21.41 -33.33 -10.92
CA LEU A 998 20.40 -33.01 -11.93
C LEU A 998 20.62 -33.85 -13.19
N PRO A 999 19.56 -34.21 -13.95
CA PRO A 999 19.70 -34.90 -15.22
C PRO A 999 20.47 -34.05 -16.24
N THR A 1000 21.19 -34.68 -17.16
CA THR A 1000 21.59 -33.98 -18.40
C THR A 1000 20.35 -33.65 -19.21
N GLU A 1001 20.48 -32.65 -20.08
CA GLU A 1001 19.44 -32.29 -21.03
C GLU A 1001 19.01 -33.49 -21.91
N ALA A 1002 19.96 -34.32 -22.33
CA ALA A 1002 19.68 -35.55 -23.08
C ALA A 1002 18.96 -36.60 -22.23
N GLN A 1003 19.38 -36.82 -20.98
CA GLN A 1003 18.70 -37.74 -20.05
C GLN A 1003 17.25 -37.31 -19.79
N TRP A 1004 17.02 -36.00 -19.63
CA TRP A 1004 15.70 -35.45 -19.41
C TRP A 1004 14.80 -35.68 -20.63
N GLU A 1005 15.23 -35.32 -21.85
CA GLU A 1005 14.40 -35.48 -23.04
C GLU A 1005 14.12 -36.96 -23.34
N TYR A 1006 15.11 -37.84 -23.16
CA TYR A 1006 14.94 -39.28 -23.29
C TYR A 1006 13.88 -39.82 -22.33
N ALA A 1007 13.95 -39.40 -21.06
CA ALA A 1007 13.02 -39.80 -20.03
C ALA A 1007 11.62 -39.24 -20.27
N ALA A 1008 11.49 -37.98 -20.73
CA ALA A 1008 10.22 -37.31 -20.99
C ALA A 1008 9.44 -38.00 -22.11
N ARG A 1009 10.15 -38.37 -23.18
CA ARG A 1009 9.58 -39.08 -24.34
C ARG A 1009 9.04 -40.46 -23.98
N GLY A 1010 9.66 -41.16 -23.03
CA GLY A 1010 9.16 -42.45 -22.54
C GLY A 1010 8.86 -43.47 -23.64
N GLY A 1011 9.66 -43.53 -24.71
CA GLY A 1011 9.36 -44.37 -25.88
C GLY A 1011 8.85 -43.65 -27.12
N ALA A 1012 8.21 -42.48 -26.95
CA ALA A 1012 7.53 -41.80 -28.03
C ALA A 1012 8.46 -40.92 -28.89
N ASP A 1013 8.16 -40.83 -30.19
CA ASP A 1013 8.80 -39.92 -31.14
C ASP A 1013 7.92 -38.70 -31.51
N THR A 1014 6.78 -38.54 -30.82
CA THR A 1014 5.84 -37.42 -30.94
C THR A 1014 6.26 -36.21 -30.09
N ASP A 1015 5.48 -35.11 -30.17
CA ASP A 1015 5.72 -33.88 -29.38
C ASP A 1015 5.58 -34.14 -27.86
N PHE A 1016 4.60 -34.96 -27.46
CA PHE A 1016 4.39 -35.43 -26.09
C PHE A 1016 4.39 -36.96 -26.03
N PHE A 1017 4.64 -37.54 -24.85
CA PHE A 1017 4.53 -39.00 -24.67
C PHE A 1017 3.10 -39.54 -24.85
N PHE A 1018 2.10 -38.66 -24.80
CA PHE A 1018 0.68 -38.97 -24.97
C PHE A 1018 0.11 -38.53 -26.34
N GLY A 1019 0.93 -37.99 -27.24
CA GLY A 1019 0.48 -37.66 -28.60
C GLY A 1019 1.16 -36.44 -29.23
N GLU A 1020 0.52 -35.94 -30.28
CA GLU A 1020 0.90 -34.72 -31.00
C GLU A 1020 0.42 -33.45 -30.25
N ARG A 1021 0.79 -32.27 -30.75
CA ARG A 1021 0.58 -30.98 -30.06
C ARG A 1021 -0.86 -30.64 -29.69
N ASP A 1022 -1.81 -31.04 -30.53
CA ASP A 1022 -3.24 -30.81 -30.33
C ASP A 1022 -3.90 -31.93 -29.51
N ALA A 1023 -3.12 -32.84 -28.90
CA ALA A 1023 -3.67 -33.87 -28.03
C ALA A 1023 -4.24 -33.26 -26.73
N ASP A 1024 -5.32 -33.86 -26.23
CA ASP A 1024 -5.88 -33.50 -24.93
C ASP A 1024 -4.91 -33.86 -23.81
N PHE A 1025 -4.30 -32.82 -23.23
CA PHE A 1025 -3.31 -32.95 -22.17
C PHE A 1025 -3.93 -33.05 -20.78
N SER A 1026 -5.24 -32.85 -20.61
CA SER A 1026 -5.89 -32.64 -19.30
C SER A 1026 -5.66 -33.79 -18.31
N ALA A 1027 -5.49 -35.02 -18.81
CA ALA A 1027 -5.22 -36.21 -18.00
C ALA A 1027 -3.71 -36.49 -17.75
N TYR A 1028 -2.81 -35.74 -18.39
CA TYR A 1028 -1.38 -36.05 -18.49
C TYR A 1028 -0.46 -34.91 -18.03
N ALA A 1029 -0.94 -33.66 -18.02
CA ALA A 1029 -0.12 -32.48 -17.79
C ALA A 1029 -0.93 -31.33 -17.16
N ASN A 1030 -0.25 -30.53 -16.33
CA ASN A 1030 -0.71 -29.21 -15.88
C ASN A 1030 -0.10 -28.13 -16.78
N LEU A 1031 -0.88 -27.50 -17.65
CA LEU A 1031 -0.41 -26.52 -18.64
C LEU A 1031 -1.34 -25.31 -18.70
N GLY A 1032 -0.88 -24.24 -19.37
CA GLY A 1032 -1.68 -23.02 -19.51
C GLY A 1032 -2.96 -23.26 -20.29
N ASP A 1033 -4.08 -23.34 -19.58
CA ASP A 1033 -5.40 -23.74 -20.09
C ASP A 1033 -6.52 -22.76 -19.70
N VAL A 1034 -7.78 -23.11 -19.96
CA VAL A 1034 -8.95 -22.24 -19.68
C VAL A 1034 -9.08 -21.79 -18.23
N THR A 1035 -8.44 -22.47 -17.27
CA THR A 1035 -8.43 -22.13 -15.85
C THR A 1035 -7.67 -20.83 -15.60
N LEU A 1036 -6.70 -20.46 -16.44
CA LEU A 1036 -5.94 -19.20 -16.29
C LEU A 1036 -6.82 -17.93 -16.35
N LYS A 1037 -8.07 -18.02 -16.83
CA LYS A 1037 -9.05 -16.92 -16.71
C LYS A 1037 -9.35 -16.54 -15.26
N GLU A 1038 -9.14 -17.45 -14.32
CA GLU A 1038 -9.37 -17.22 -12.90
C GLU A 1038 -8.34 -16.27 -12.27
N LEU A 1039 -7.23 -16.00 -12.96
CA LEU A 1039 -6.28 -14.94 -12.58
C LEU A 1039 -6.93 -13.55 -12.58
N ALA A 1040 -7.99 -13.34 -13.38
CA ALA A 1040 -8.75 -12.10 -13.36
C ALA A 1040 -9.67 -12.07 -12.15
N VAL A 1041 -9.37 -11.22 -11.17
CA VAL A 1041 -10.10 -11.15 -9.89
C VAL A 1041 -10.76 -9.80 -9.67
N SER A 1042 -11.78 -9.73 -8.80
CA SER A 1042 -12.35 -8.46 -8.35
C SER A 1042 -13.02 -8.57 -6.98
N GLY A 1043 -13.21 -7.42 -6.32
CA GLY A 1043 -13.93 -7.30 -5.05
C GLY A 1043 -13.02 -7.10 -3.84
N VAL A 1044 -13.61 -6.74 -2.70
CA VAL A 1044 -12.91 -6.35 -1.45
C VAL A 1044 -12.08 -7.49 -0.83
N ASP A 1045 -12.48 -8.74 -1.10
CA ASP A 1045 -11.67 -9.95 -0.92
C ASP A 1045 -11.65 -10.62 -2.31
N PRO A 1046 -10.60 -10.39 -3.11
CA PRO A 1046 -10.64 -10.60 -4.56
C PRO A 1046 -10.95 -12.06 -4.88
N ARG A 1047 -12.02 -12.27 -5.66
CA ARG A 1047 -12.41 -13.59 -6.18
C ARG A 1047 -12.31 -13.60 -7.71
N PRO A 1048 -12.05 -14.77 -8.32
CA PRO A 1048 -12.13 -14.93 -9.77
C PRO A 1048 -13.44 -14.34 -10.32
N ILE A 1049 -13.33 -13.51 -11.35
CA ILE A 1049 -14.49 -12.92 -12.03
C ILE A 1049 -15.24 -14.05 -12.73
N LYS A 1050 -16.55 -14.17 -12.48
CA LYS A 1050 -17.38 -15.11 -13.24
C LYS A 1050 -17.52 -14.63 -14.69
N ASN A 1051 -17.02 -15.42 -15.64
CA ASN A 1051 -17.04 -15.12 -17.08
C ASN A 1051 -16.39 -13.76 -17.42
N PRO A 1052 -15.08 -13.59 -17.16
CA PRO A 1052 -14.41 -12.34 -17.48
C PRO A 1052 -14.46 -12.09 -19.00
N ASN A 1053 -14.54 -10.82 -19.39
CA ASN A 1053 -14.38 -10.48 -20.79
C ASN A 1053 -12.90 -10.57 -21.21
N ARG A 1054 -12.66 -10.61 -22.53
CA ARG A 1054 -11.31 -10.74 -23.11
C ARG A 1054 -10.29 -9.66 -22.73
N PHE A 1055 -10.72 -8.55 -22.13
CA PHE A 1055 -9.82 -7.46 -21.74
C PHE A 1055 -9.22 -7.69 -20.35
N TRP A 1056 -9.96 -8.33 -19.44
CA TRP A 1056 -9.47 -8.75 -18.13
C TRP A 1056 -8.78 -10.11 -18.20
N ASP A 1057 -9.31 -10.94 -19.10
CA ASP A 1057 -8.85 -12.28 -19.34
C ASP A 1057 -8.02 -12.33 -20.63
N PHE A 1058 -6.77 -11.87 -20.52
CA PHE A 1058 -5.89 -11.65 -21.66
C PHE A 1058 -4.70 -12.62 -21.72
N VAL A 1059 -4.49 -13.48 -20.72
CA VAL A 1059 -3.32 -14.36 -20.65
C VAL A 1059 -3.40 -15.43 -21.76
N PRO A 1060 -2.39 -15.54 -22.66
CA PRO A 1060 -2.37 -16.57 -23.70
C PRO A 1060 -2.37 -17.98 -23.10
N ARG A 1061 -3.23 -18.86 -23.64
CA ARG A 1061 -3.45 -20.24 -23.15
C ARG A 1061 -4.03 -21.14 -24.25
N ASP A 1062 -4.17 -22.44 -23.95
CA ASP A 1062 -5.06 -23.31 -24.70
C ASP A 1062 -6.52 -23.10 -24.27
N GLU A 1063 -7.43 -22.97 -25.25
CA GLU A 1063 -8.87 -22.72 -24.99
C GLU A 1063 -9.73 -23.99 -25.12
N LYS A 1064 -9.17 -25.11 -25.54
CA LYS A 1064 -9.89 -26.36 -25.82
C LYS A 1064 -9.95 -27.26 -24.59
N TYR A 1065 -8.91 -27.25 -23.76
CA TYR A 1065 -8.71 -28.20 -22.67
C TYR A 1065 -8.79 -27.55 -21.29
N ASN A 1066 -9.06 -28.38 -20.27
CA ASN A 1066 -9.24 -27.95 -18.89
C ASN A 1066 -8.78 -29.06 -17.92
N ASP A 1067 -7.63 -28.87 -17.30
CA ASP A 1067 -7.04 -29.72 -16.26
C ASP A 1067 -7.52 -29.37 -14.84
N GLY A 1068 -8.21 -28.24 -14.67
CA GLY A 1068 -8.81 -27.78 -13.43
C GLY A 1068 -7.82 -27.21 -12.41
N LYS A 1069 -6.59 -26.85 -12.81
CA LYS A 1069 -5.55 -26.28 -11.95
C LYS A 1069 -5.18 -24.88 -12.42
N LEU A 1070 -5.32 -23.90 -11.53
CA LEU A 1070 -4.96 -22.51 -11.84
C LEU A 1070 -3.44 -22.29 -11.86
N HIS A 1071 -2.73 -22.95 -10.95
CA HIS A 1071 -1.28 -22.86 -10.78
C HIS A 1071 -0.72 -24.26 -10.53
N LEU A 1072 0.31 -24.39 -9.67
CA LEU A 1072 0.86 -25.68 -9.25
C LEU A 1072 -0.22 -26.69 -8.81
N ALA A 1073 0.02 -27.95 -9.15
CA ALA A 1073 -0.69 -29.11 -8.66
C ALA A 1073 0.24 -29.96 -7.78
N PRO A 1074 -0.29 -30.72 -6.80
CA PRO A 1074 0.53 -31.70 -6.09
C PRO A 1074 1.16 -32.64 -7.12
N VAL A 1075 2.45 -32.96 -6.96
CA VAL A 1075 3.12 -33.88 -7.88
C VAL A 1075 2.35 -35.21 -7.98
N LYS A 1076 2.42 -35.86 -9.15
CA LYS A 1076 1.70 -37.11 -9.47
C LYS A 1076 0.18 -36.97 -9.52
N SER A 1077 -0.33 -35.76 -9.81
CA SER A 1077 -1.76 -35.54 -10.05
C SER A 1077 -2.24 -36.09 -11.41
N TYR A 1078 -1.32 -36.31 -12.34
CA TYR A 1078 -1.60 -36.72 -13.72
C TYR A 1078 -1.10 -38.13 -14.03
N ARG A 1079 -1.44 -38.66 -15.21
CA ARG A 1079 -0.98 -39.99 -15.63
C ARG A 1079 0.52 -39.98 -15.97
N PRO A 1080 1.28 -41.01 -15.56
CA PRO A 1080 2.70 -41.10 -15.89
C PRO A 1080 2.92 -41.51 -17.35
N ASN A 1081 4.13 -41.31 -17.84
CA ASN A 1081 4.58 -41.89 -19.11
C ASN A 1081 4.94 -43.38 -18.96
N ALA A 1082 5.39 -44.03 -20.04
CA ALA A 1082 5.69 -45.46 -20.05
C ALA A 1082 6.81 -45.89 -19.07
N TYR A 1083 7.67 -44.95 -18.62
CA TYR A 1083 8.69 -45.21 -17.60
C TYR A 1083 8.21 -44.99 -16.17
N GLY A 1084 6.92 -44.70 -15.97
CA GLY A 1084 6.35 -44.42 -14.65
C GLY A 1084 6.76 -43.06 -14.09
N LEU A 1085 7.21 -42.13 -14.95
CA LEU A 1085 7.54 -40.76 -14.58
C LEU A 1085 6.32 -39.86 -14.75
N TYR A 1086 6.09 -39.03 -13.74
CA TYR A 1086 5.01 -38.05 -13.67
C TYR A 1086 5.54 -36.66 -13.98
N ASP A 1087 4.64 -35.80 -14.44
CA ASP A 1087 4.83 -34.36 -14.57
C ASP A 1087 6.05 -33.98 -15.45
N MET A 1088 6.50 -34.88 -16.34
CA MET A 1088 7.59 -34.59 -17.29
C MET A 1088 7.20 -33.48 -18.29
N ILE A 1089 5.91 -33.23 -18.45
CA ILE A 1089 5.32 -32.26 -19.36
C ILE A 1089 4.32 -31.46 -18.54
N GLY A 1090 4.69 -30.29 -18.04
CA GLY A 1090 3.80 -29.41 -17.25
C GLY A 1090 4.15 -29.32 -15.77
N ASN A 1091 3.28 -28.64 -15.01
CA ASN A 1091 3.42 -28.29 -13.59
C ASN A 1091 4.57 -27.29 -13.35
N ALA A 1092 5.83 -27.72 -13.42
CA ALA A 1092 7.00 -26.84 -13.38
C ALA A 1092 8.00 -27.21 -14.48
N ALA A 1093 8.58 -26.20 -15.12
CA ALA A 1093 9.74 -26.44 -15.98
C ALA A 1093 10.95 -26.82 -15.12
N GLU A 1094 11.95 -27.51 -15.69
CA GLU A 1094 12.99 -28.13 -14.86
C GLU A 1094 14.40 -27.81 -15.29
N TRP A 1095 15.24 -27.50 -14.30
CA TRP A 1095 16.68 -27.42 -14.47
C TRP A 1095 17.31 -28.76 -14.87
N THR A 1096 18.22 -28.68 -15.83
CA THR A 1096 19.16 -29.76 -16.16
C THR A 1096 20.57 -29.32 -15.78
N ARG A 1097 21.52 -30.25 -15.59
CA ARG A 1097 22.93 -29.88 -15.35
C ARG A 1097 23.63 -29.31 -16.59
N SER A 1098 23.06 -29.54 -17.77
CA SER A 1098 23.69 -29.17 -19.04
C SER A 1098 23.69 -27.66 -19.27
N GLU A 1099 24.80 -27.12 -19.73
CA GLU A 1099 24.88 -25.78 -20.32
C GLU A 1099 23.97 -25.67 -21.55
N TYR A 1100 23.27 -24.55 -21.68
CA TYR A 1100 22.42 -24.28 -22.83
C TYR A 1100 23.30 -23.93 -24.05
N ARG A 1101 23.54 -24.92 -24.91
CA ARG A 1101 24.34 -24.80 -26.12
C ARG A 1101 23.53 -25.07 -27.41
N PRO A 1102 23.95 -24.52 -28.56
CA PRO A 1102 23.34 -24.84 -29.86
C PRO A 1102 23.37 -26.33 -30.17
N TYR A 1103 22.40 -26.78 -30.96
CA TYR A 1103 22.38 -28.11 -31.54
C TYR A 1103 23.25 -28.18 -32.81
N PRO A 1104 23.68 -29.38 -33.26
CA PRO A 1104 23.33 -30.72 -32.74
C PRO A 1104 23.87 -30.99 -31.34
N TRP A 1105 23.22 -31.90 -30.61
CA TRP A 1105 23.76 -32.43 -29.36
C TRP A 1105 25.11 -33.10 -29.61
N LYS A 1106 26.08 -32.82 -28.76
CA LYS A 1106 27.42 -33.44 -28.79
C LYS A 1106 27.73 -33.96 -27.40
N GLU A 1107 27.81 -35.27 -27.27
CA GLU A 1107 28.24 -35.90 -26.03
C GLU A 1107 29.72 -35.57 -25.77
N GLY A 1108 30.09 -35.35 -24.50
CA GLY A 1108 31.47 -35.09 -24.11
C GLY A 1108 32.04 -33.74 -24.55
N ASP A 1109 31.22 -32.76 -24.95
CA ASP A 1109 31.70 -31.42 -25.31
C ASP A 1109 31.90 -30.48 -24.09
N GLY A 1110 31.85 -31.04 -22.88
CA GLY A 1110 31.99 -30.32 -21.60
C GLY A 1110 30.71 -29.66 -21.09
N ARG A 1111 29.59 -29.67 -21.84
CA ARG A 1111 28.33 -29.00 -21.41
C ARG A 1111 27.76 -29.55 -20.10
N ASN A 1112 28.13 -30.76 -19.69
CA ASN A 1112 27.64 -31.41 -18.48
C ASN A 1112 28.57 -31.25 -17.27
N GLU A 1113 29.74 -30.63 -17.45
CA GLU A 1113 30.84 -30.63 -16.48
C GLU A 1113 30.99 -29.31 -15.72
N GLY A 1114 30.65 -28.18 -16.36
CA GLY A 1114 30.82 -26.85 -15.76
C GLY A 1114 29.91 -26.63 -14.56
N LEU A 1115 30.42 -25.95 -13.52
CA LEU A 1115 29.65 -25.54 -12.33
C LEU A 1115 29.45 -24.02 -12.21
N ASP A 1116 29.92 -23.24 -13.20
CA ASP A 1116 29.73 -21.79 -13.20
C ASP A 1116 28.24 -21.44 -13.33
N SER A 1117 27.73 -20.69 -12.36
CA SER A 1117 26.33 -20.25 -12.30
C SER A 1117 26.04 -19.08 -13.23
N HIS A 1118 27.04 -18.40 -13.79
CA HIS A 1118 26.82 -17.34 -14.79
C HIS A 1118 26.47 -17.92 -16.17
N VAL A 1119 26.87 -19.16 -16.43
CA VAL A 1119 26.59 -19.85 -17.69
C VAL A 1119 25.11 -20.25 -17.73
N PRO A 1120 24.37 -19.92 -18.80
CA PRO A 1120 23.00 -20.37 -18.99
C PRO A 1120 22.90 -21.90 -18.97
N ARG A 1121 21.95 -22.42 -18.19
CA ARG A 1121 21.64 -23.85 -18.07
C ARG A 1121 20.36 -24.17 -18.82
N ALA A 1122 20.33 -25.33 -19.45
CA ALA A 1122 19.17 -25.78 -20.18
C ALA A 1122 18.04 -26.11 -19.20
N VAL A 1123 16.89 -25.50 -19.43
CA VAL A 1123 15.61 -25.79 -18.78
C VAL A 1123 14.71 -26.51 -19.77
N ARG A 1124 14.01 -27.54 -19.29
CA ARG A 1124 13.17 -28.44 -20.09
C ARG A 1124 11.75 -28.55 -19.54
N GLY A 1125 10.86 -29.10 -20.36
CA GLY A 1125 9.45 -29.25 -20.03
C GLY A 1125 8.68 -27.93 -20.15
N GLY A 1126 7.58 -27.82 -19.43
CA GLY A 1126 6.79 -26.59 -19.35
C GLY A 1126 6.13 -26.51 -17.98
N SER A 1127 5.51 -25.37 -17.69
CA SER A 1127 4.82 -25.14 -16.42
C SER A 1127 3.31 -25.02 -16.59
N TRP A 1128 2.60 -24.91 -15.48
CA TRP A 1128 1.17 -24.55 -15.42
C TRP A 1128 0.83 -23.26 -16.21
N TYR A 1129 1.80 -22.38 -16.47
CA TYR A 1129 1.60 -21.15 -17.26
C TYR A 1129 1.87 -21.34 -18.75
N ASP A 1130 2.67 -22.34 -19.12
CA ASP A 1130 3.13 -22.50 -20.49
C ASP A 1130 2.09 -23.15 -21.37
N ARG A 1131 1.86 -22.56 -22.55
CA ARG A 1131 1.02 -23.17 -23.58
C ARG A 1131 1.61 -24.49 -24.06
N PRO A 1132 0.81 -25.46 -24.53
CA PRO A 1132 1.30 -26.77 -24.97
C PRO A 1132 2.49 -26.72 -25.95
N ARG A 1133 2.49 -25.77 -26.89
CA ARG A 1133 3.61 -25.58 -27.82
C ARG A 1133 4.96 -25.28 -27.15
N ARG A 1134 4.94 -24.75 -25.93
CA ARG A 1134 6.11 -24.39 -25.11
C ARG A 1134 6.44 -25.45 -24.06
N ALA A 1135 5.79 -26.61 -24.10
CA ALA A 1135 5.97 -27.67 -23.12
C ALA A 1135 6.29 -29.02 -23.78
N THR A 1136 6.56 -29.06 -25.09
CA THR A 1136 6.87 -30.31 -25.79
C THR A 1136 8.12 -30.98 -25.22
N SER A 1137 8.28 -32.28 -25.45
CA SER A 1137 9.43 -33.04 -24.96
C SER A 1137 10.77 -32.46 -25.45
N SER A 1138 10.78 -31.83 -26.64
CA SER A 1138 11.96 -31.17 -27.22
C SER A 1138 12.13 -29.72 -26.81
N TRP A 1139 11.12 -29.10 -26.20
CA TRP A 1139 11.18 -27.68 -25.85
C TRP A 1139 12.32 -27.44 -24.85
N ARG A 1140 13.05 -26.36 -25.11
CA ARG A 1140 14.21 -25.94 -24.32
C ARG A 1140 14.33 -24.43 -24.26
N TRP A 1141 14.87 -23.96 -23.14
CA TRP A 1141 15.29 -22.57 -22.92
C TRP A 1141 16.55 -22.51 -22.05
N GLY A 1142 17.22 -21.35 -22.02
CA GLY A 1142 18.44 -21.12 -21.24
C GLY A 1142 18.28 -19.99 -20.23
N TYR A 1143 18.53 -20.28 -18.95
CA TYR A 1143 18.57 -19.27 -17.88
C TYR A 1143 19.93 -19.34 -17.17
N PRO A 1144 20.58 -18.21 -16.78
CA PRO A 1144 21.77 -18.25 -15.94
C PRO A 1144 21.50 -19.04 -14.66
N GLY A 1145 22.43 -19.91 -14.27
CA GLY A 1145 22.25 -20.82 -13.14
C GLY A 1145 22.16 -20.17 -11.76
N TRP A 1146 22.53 -18.89 -11.62
CA TRP A 1146 22.34 -18.11 -10.40
C TRP A 1146 20.91 -17.59 -10.22
N ARG A 1147 20.12 -17.53 -11.31
CA ARG A 1147 18.83 -16.83 -11.32
C ARG A 1147 17.68 -17.74 -10.86
N PRO A 1148 16.87 -17.32 -9.87
CA PRO A 1148 15.58 -17.96 -9.61
C PRO A 1148 14.57 -17.58 -10.70
N VAL A 1149 13.80 -18.54 -11.20
CA VAL A 1149 12.78 -18.30 -12.23
C VAL A 1149 11.42 -18.76 -11.69
N TYR A 1150 10.39 -17.92 -11.86
CA TYR A 1150 9.09 -18.05 -11.19
C TYR A 1150 8.38 -19.40 -11.40
N ASN A 1151 8.64 -20.09 -12.51
CA ASN A 1151 7.98 -21.34 -12.88
C ASN A 1151 8.96 -22.51 -13.12
N VAL A 1152 10.22 -22.38 -12.66
CA VAL A 1152 11.24 -23.41 -12.83
C VAL A 1152 11.57 -24.06 -11.48
N GLY A 1153 11.41 -25.38 -11.44
CA GLY A 1153 11.84 -26.29 -10.39
C GLY A 1153 12.94 -27.23 -10.89
N PHE A 1154 12.99 -28.44 -10.34
CA PHE A 1154 13.93 -29.47 -10.78
C PHE A 1154 13.52 -30.88 -10.32
N ARG A 1155 14.05 -31.88 -11.01
CA ARG A 1155 14.12 -33.28 -10.53
C ARG A 1155 15.55 -33.76 -10.46
N VAL A 1156 15.76 -34.87 -9.77
CA VAL A 1156 17.10 -35.43 -9.54
C VAL A 1156 17.25 -36.83 -10.14
N ILE A 1157 18.48 -37.22 -10.45
CA ILE A 1157 18.86 -38.57 -10.85
C ILE A 1157 19.90 -39.14 -9.90
N ILE A 1158 19.99 -40.47 -9.84
CA ILE A 1158 21.12 -41.20 -9.26
C ILE A 1158 21.85 -41.90 -10.41
N GLU A 1159 23.13 -41.59 -10.57
CA GLU A 1159 24.02 -42.27 -11.50
C GLU A 1159 24.47 -43.62 -10.95
N ASP A 1160 24.64 -44.59 -11.86
CA ASP A 1160 25.23 -45.90 -11.59
C ASP A 1160 26.74 -45.87 -11.41
#